data_AF-A0A1W6MXT8-F1
#
_entry.id   AF-A0A1W6MXT8-F1
#
_cell.length_a   1.000
_cell.length_b   1.000
_cell.length_c   1.000
_cell.angle_alpha   90.00
_cell.angle_beta   90.00
_cell.angle_gamma   90.00
#
_symmetry.space_group_name_H-M   'P 1'
#
loop_
_entity.id
_entity.type
_entity.pdbx_description
1 polymer ?
#
loop_
_entity_poly.entity_id
_entity_poly.type
_entity_poly.pdbx_seq_one_letter_code
_entity_poly.pdbx_strand_id
1 'polypeptide(L)'
;MTASAVDDVNRDTMRAKMDWELQFRKVLDRFMKRRRLELQALPEEIDFPESYRLSTAPREAVRDALDLAWVAANERDSLRLSLAARGATRGPWRLALFCRQSRNLDELLPLLSNIGLRVIDQTNFTVVLKGQTLFIRDFRVTSRFADSEWSFVIESSLAAAMDALLRGEVEDDILNGLVLRTSLEWRQVDLLRAYCNYYLQLNDRFDQRRIHGALLTNFRSAELLYRYFEARFKPDAQLGTPSERETGSFPAIRQELIDALDEVEELAEDRILRDVFNLIDSTWRSNFFLPQRGATRSISLKIGSLGVINMPNPRPFAEIYVHARSMEGVHLRGARVARGGVRWSERRDDFRTEILELMSTQMVKNAVIVPQGAKGGFVLKAPVVGVRGSSDAGREAYGIFIRGLLDLTDNPKGAVPERPAELLCYDDPDPYLVVAADKGTANFSDDANEIAADYGFWLGDAFATGGSNGFHHKKLGITARGAWVCVQRHFRESGHDIDEHSLSVIGVGGMEGDVFGNGMLLSNNIRLLGAFNADYIFIDPNPDRQISFMERRRLFETVGSSWRDYNPALLSPGGAVYRRGAKDIFLSPEARKWLGGRSGGFDGEAVIRLMLAAPVDLLWMGGIGTYVKASAETNDAVADHLNDAARVNGAEIRAKVVGEGANLGFTQRARIEYALKGGRINTDAIDNSAGVDLSDHEVNLKILMSSQSEGGDVRSRRDERNLLLREAADEVCAQVLDNNYRQSLCLSLERERCRFDLTPFLEAADQLENAGLLDRVGEAFPSRREMLTRGEQGLTRPELAILIAKGKIVLKRALLEAPGVLDEEWAQAIGESYFPARVRSRYGAGVRGHLLGREIAGAVICNKIVDQAGMSFLAAMESLDPARVSEAVGLYLAFDQILQGDRWRDAVRALDGKMTTERQYELLLQLEEALAFLCRWAWEHGRQLRPDPRSMERWREDLKRYQTHLGASPEFTLLTSAAPEAARLLFLNRLRDFPALVDLSRSAQQDLGQVAEAYEDFLRALGLRQLASLLSEFKPRDVWERRLQSSLEDELRSAAARFVRVELNSKYRDLSAFIQGYGLDTRLAKIQALRNELIETAPVTLVPFAALISEVHSFVDACAAAGGAAPR
;
A
#
# COMPACT_ATOMS: atom_id res chain seq x y z
N MET A 1 -46.70 65.86 -35.84
CA MET A 1 -46.84 64.60 -36.60
C MET A 1 -48.24 64.09 -36.35
N THR A 2 -49.04 64.02 -37.42
CA THR A 2 -50.51 63.85 -37.39
C THR A 2 -50.90 62.37 -37.24
N ALA A 3 -52.06 62.13 -36.62
CA ALA A 3 -52.65 60.80 -36.41
C ALA A 3 -52.79 59.96 -37.71
N SER A 4 -52.81 60.59 -38.88
CA SER A 4 -52.83 59.93 -40.20
C SER A 4 -51.53 59.18 -40.53
N ALA A 5 -50.37 59.59 -40.01
CA ALA A 5 -49.11 58.87 -40.22
C ALA A 5 -49.05 57.58 -39.38
N VAL A 6 -49.82 57.50 -38.29
CA VAL A 6 -49.90 56.30 -37.43
C VAL A 6 -50.87 55.27 -38.02
N ASP A 7 -51.96 55.71 -38.67
CA ASP A 7 -52.93 54.81 -39.32
C ASP A 7 -52.41 54.19 -40.63
N ASP A 8 -51.61 54.92 -41.42
CA ASP A 8 -50.99 54.38 -42.64
C ASP A 8 -49.87 53.38 -42.31
N VAL A 9 -49.05 53.66 -41.29
CA VAL A 9 -48.06 52.69 -40.76
C VAL A 9 -48.75 51.46 -40.19
N ASN A 10 -49.86 51.60 -39.47
CA ASN A 10 -50.63 50.45 -38.95
C ASN A 10 -51.26 49.60 -40.07
N ARG A 11 -51.73 50.21 -41.17
CA ARG A 11 -52.25 49.45 -42.33
C ARG A 11 -51.15 48.74 -43.11
N ASP A 12 -50.02 49.38 -43.36
CA ASP A 12 -48.90 48.74 -44.06
C ASP A 12 -48.28 47.62 -43.21
N THR A 13 -48.24 47.78 -41.88
CA THR A 13 -47.81 46.73 -40.94
C THR A 13 -48.80 45.56 -40.90
N MET A 14 -50.12 45.82 -40.92
CA MET A 14 -51.16 44.78 -41.02
C MET A 14 -51.10 44.02 -42.36
N ARG A 15 -50.83 44.72 -43.47
CA ARG A 15 -50.71 44.12 -44.82
C ARG A 15 -49.45 43.26 -44.94
N ALA A 16 -48.32 43.71 -44.38
CA ALA A 16 -47.08 42.94 -44.29
C ALA A 16 -47.23 41.71 -43.37
N LYS A 17 -47.97 41.82 -42.26
CA LYS A 17 -48.31 40.70 -41.37
C LYS A 17 -49.14 39.62 -42.08
N MET A 18 -50.19 40.00 -42.82
CA MET A 18 -51.02 39.05 -43.57
C MET A 18 -50.24 38.36 -44.70
N ASP A 19 -49.29 39.05 -45.34
CA ASP A 19 -48.45 38.46 -46.40
C ASP A 19 -47.44 37.44 -45.83
N TRP A 20 -46.81 37.73 -44.68
CA TRP A 20 -45.89 36.80 -44.04
C TRP A 20 -46.55 35.49 -43.60
N GLU A 21 -47.71 35.57 -42.93
CA GLU A 21 -48.40 34.40 -42.41
C GLU A 21 -48.94 33.50 -43.52
N LEU A 22 -49.45 34.10 -44.59
CA LEU A 22 -49.88 33.37 -45.80
C LEU A 22 -48.69 32.69 -46.49
N GLN A 23 -47.53 33.37 -46.56
CA GLN A 23 -46.31 32.79 -47.12
C GLN A 23 -45.75 31.67 -46.24
N PHE A 24 -45.77 31.82 -44.91
CA PHE A 24 -45.35 30.80 -43.96
C PHE A 24 -46.16 29.53 -44.14
N ARG A 25 -47.49 29.62 -44.14
CA ARG A 25 -48.38 28.46 -44.38
C ARG A 25 -48.12 27.80 -45.74
N LYS A 26 -47.98 28.58 -46.82
CA LYS A 26 -47.65 28.05 -48.16
C LYS A 26 -46.31 27.32 -48.21
N VAL A 27 -45.30 27.82 -47.50
CA VAL A 27 -43.98 27.19 -47.43
C VAL A 27 -44.03 25.92 -46.58
N LEU A 28 -44.73 25.97 -45.44
CA LEU A 28 -44.93 24.83 -44.55
C LEU A 28 -45.60 23.68 -45.30
N ASP A 29 -46.72 23.94 -45.97
CA ASP A 29 -47.44 22.95 -46.79
C ASP A 29 -46.55 22.30 -47.85
N ARG A 30 -45.76 23.13 -48.55
CA ARG A 30 -44.85 22.65 -49.60
C ARG A 30 -43.73 21.80 -49.01
N PHE A 31 -43.20 22.18 -47.85
CA PHE A 31 -42.15 21.45 -47.15
C PHE A 31 -42.66 20.09 -46.65
N MET A 32 -43.83 20.07 -45.99
CA MET A 32 -44.48 18.87 -45.49
C MET A 32 -44.80 17.88 -46.61
N LYS A 33 -45.40 18.35 -47.72
CA LYS A 33 -45.66 17.54 -48.93
C LYS A 33 -44.38 16.93 -49.51
N ARG A 34 -43.28 17.70 -49.58
CA ARG A 34 -42.00 17.23 -50.12
C ARG A 34 -41.33 16.18 -49.23
N ARG A 35 -41.51 16.27 -47.91
CA ARG A 35 -40.91 15.35 -46.93
C ARG A 35 -41.83 14.16 -46.56
N ARG A 36 -43.04 14.07 -47.13
CA ARG A 36 -44.07 13.05 -46.80
C ARG A 36 -44.39 12.99 -45.30
N LEU A 37 -44.33 14.13 -44.62
CA LEU A 37 -44.70 14.25 -43.21
C LEU A 37 -46.21 14.51 -43.13
N GLU A 38 -46.92 13.81 -42.24
CA GLU A 38 -48.35 14.06 -42.02
C GLU A 38 -48.57 15.44 -41.38
N LEU A 39 -49.58 16.18 -41.86
CA LEU A 39 -49.94 17.53 -41.38
C LEU A 39 -50.27 17.57 -39.87
N GLN A 40 -50.50 16.42 -39.23
CA GLN A 40 -50.77 16.30 -37.79
C GLN A 40 -49.51 16.48 -36.91
N ALA A 41 -48.30 16.53 -37.50
CA ALA A 41 -47.04 16.67 -36.75
C ALA A 41 -46.73 18.12 -36.29
N LEU A 42 -47.40 19.12 -36.85
CA LEU A 42 -47.27 20.54 -36.48
C LEU A 42 -48.65 21.19 -36.60
N PRO A 43 -49.38 21.42 -35.48
CA PRO A 43 -50.71 22.00 -35.55
C PRO A 43 -50.64 23.47 -35.97
N GLU A 44 -51.76 23.94 -36.50
CA GLU A 44 -52.05 25.33 -36.90
C GLU A 44 -51.95 26.37 -35.73
N GLU A 45 -51.35 26.02 -34.59
CA GLU A 45 -51.31 26.78 -33.32
C GLU A 45 -49.87 27.11 -32.86
N ILE A 46 -48.95 27.43 -33.77
CA ILE A 46 -47.71 28.14 -33.40
C ILE A 46 -47.97 29.64 -33.52
N ASP A 47 -47.97 30.32 -32.37
CA ASP A 47 -48.07 31.78 -32.32
C ASP A 47 -46.68 32.40 -32.19
N PHE A 48 -46.14 32.89 -33.32
CA PHE A 48 -44.91 33.65 -33.35
C PHE A 48 -45.18 35.13 -33.00
N PRO A 49 -44.39 35.72 -32.07
CA PRO A 49 -44.56 37.11 -31.69
C PRO A 49 -44.32 38.04 -32.87
N GLU A 50 -44.92 39.23 -32.84
CA GLU A 50 -44.80 40.22 -33.91
C GLU A 50 -43.34 40.57 -34.23
N SER A 51 -42.51 40.71 -33.20
CA SER A 51 -41.07 40.97 -33.36
C SER A 51 -40.36 39.88 -34.17
N TYR A 52 -40.73 38.60 -34.01
CA TYR A 52 -40.16 37.49 -34.77
C TYR A 52 -40.59 37.53 -36.24
N ARG A 53 -41.88 37.80 -36.50
CA ARG A 53 -42.42 37.88 -37.87
C ARG A 53 -41.78 38.99 -38.69
N LEU A 54 -41.40 40.09 -38.03
CA LEU A 54 -40.71 41.21 -38.68
C LEU A 54 -39.23 40.91 -39.00
N SER A 55 -38.57 40.04 -38.22
CA SER A 55 -37.14 39.76 -38.34
C SER A 55 -36.79 38.48 -39.09
N THR A 56 -37.71 37.51 -39.19
CA THR A 56 -37.40 36.15 -39.67
C THR A 56 -38.20 35.80 -40.90
N ALA A 57 -37.55 35.28 -41.95
CA ALA A 57 -38.23 34.92 -43.20
C ALA A 57 -39.15 33.68 -43.03
N PRO A 58 -40.28 33.59 -43.75
CA PRO A 58 -41.22 32.47 -43.62
C PRO A 58 -40.61 31.07 -43.82
N ARG A 59 -39.57 30.95 -44.66
CA ARG A 59 -38.85 29.68 -44.87
C ARG A 59 -38.03 29.24 -43.67
N GLU A 60 -37.48 30.19 -42.91
CA GLU A 60 -36.71 29.90 -41.71
C GLU A 60 -37.65 29.61 -40.55
N ALA A 61 -38.75 30.35 -40.44
CA ALA A 61 -39.80 30.07 -39.48
C ALA A 61 -40.37 28.65 -39.57
N VAL A 62 -40.45 28.07 -40.78
CA VAL A 62 -40.86 26.65 -40.95
C VAL A 62 -39.85 25.68 -40.32
N ARG A 63 -38.56 25.99 -40.38
CA ARG A 63 -37.52 25.17 -39.74
C ARG A 63 -37.55 25.36 -38.23
N ASP A 64 -37.68 26.60 -37.78
CA ASP A 64 -37.78 26.96 -36.35
C ASP A 64 -39.03 26.33 -35.72
N ALA A 65 -40.15 26.27 -36.44
CA ALA A 65 -41.35 25.54 -36.04
C ALA A 65 -41.10 24.04 -35.84
N LEU A 66 -40.35 23.38 -36.75
CA LEU A 66 -40.02 21.96 -36.63
C LEU A 66 -39.14 21.68 -35.40
N ASP A 67 -38.15 22.53 -35.12
CA ASP A 67 -37.33 22.39 -33.92
C ASP A 67 -38.14 22.64 -32.65
N LEU A 68 -39.00 23.66 -32.62
CA LEU A 68 -39.91 23.90 -31.50
C LEU A 68 -40.85 22.70 -31.25
N ALA A 69 -41.38 22.09 -32.31
CA ALA A 69 -42.18 20.89 -32.19
C ALA A 69 -41.38 19.68 -31.69
N TRP A 70 -40.12 19.53 -32.15
CA TRP A 70 -39.22 18.50 -31.65
C TRP A 70 -38.91 18.70 -30.16
N VAL A 71 -38.62 19.94 -29.75
CA VAL A 71 -38.36 20.31 -28.35
C VAL A 71 -39.57 20.04 -27.46
N ALA A 72 -40.77 20.39 -27.94
CA ALA A 72 -42.02 20.10 -27.24
C ALA A 72 -42.27 18.59 -27.09
N ALA A 73 -42.00 17.80 -28.13
CA ALA A 73 -42.28 16.35 -28.14
C ALA A 73 -41.25 15.51 -27.37
N ASN A 74 -39.97 15.89 -27.40
CA ASN A 74 -38.88 15.10 -26.81
C ASN A 74 -38.44 15.61 -25.43
N GLU A 75 -39.01 16.72 -24.99
CA GLU A 75 -38.67 17.38 -23.72
C GLU A 75 -37.19 17.76 -23.61
N ARG A 76 -36.57 18.12 -24.74
CA ARG A 76 -35.13 18.42 -24.86
C ARG A 76 -34.92 19.72 -25.63
N ASP A 77 -33.96 20.53 -25.20
CA ASP A 77 -33.53 21.71 -25.95
C ASP A 77 -32.91 21.29 -27.29
N SER A 78 -33.05 22.12 -28.33
CA SER A 78 -32.48 21.88 -29.67
C SER A 78 -31.59 23.05 -30.07
N LEU A 79 -30.48 22.76 -30.74
CA LEU A 79 -29.56 23.76 -31.28
C LEU A 79 -29.39 23.56 -32.79
N ARG A 80 -29.44 24.65 -33.53
CA ARG A 80 -29.15 24.67 -34.96
C ARG A 80 -28.18 25.79 -35.30
N LEU A 81 -27.06 25.41 -35.94
CA LEU A 81 -26.11 26.35 -36.53
C LEU A 81 -26.39 26.46 -38.03
N SER A 82 -26.45 27.66 -38.57
CA SER A 82 -26.63 27.88 -40.01
C SER A 82 -25.85 29.09 -40.51
N LEU A 83 -25.49 29.08 -41.79
CA LEU A 83 -24.85 30.23 -42.43
C LEU A 83 -25.85 31.39 -42.57
N ALA A 84 -25.46 32.60 -42.12
CA ALA A 84 -26.30 33.79 -42.25
C ALA A 84 -26.51 34.22 -43.73
N ALA A 85 -25.65 33.78 -44.65
CA ALA A 85 -25.76 34.03 -46.09
C ALA A 85 -25.62 32.72 -46.90
N ARG A 86 -26.48 32.53 -47.91
CA ARG A 86 -26.46 31.33 -48.78
C ARG A 86 -25.18 31.32 -49.64
N GLY A 87 -24.40 30.24 -49.55
CA GLY A 87 -23.24 29.98 -50.43
C GLY A 87 -21.90 30.52 -49.92
N ALA A 88 -21.87 31.16 -48.74
CA ALA A 88 -20.63 31.59 -48.10
C ALA A 88 -20.12 30.52 -47.13
N THR A 89 -18.82 30.21 -47.12
CA THR A 89 -18.20 29.32 -46.11
C THR A 89 -17.60 30.10 -44.93
N ARG A 90 -17.49 31.43 -45.08
CA ARG A 90 -16.95 32.39 -44.10
C ARG A 90 -17.92 33.56 -43.91
N GLY A 91 -18.02 34.05 -42.67
CA GLY A 91 -18.95 35.13 -42.28
C GLY A 91 -19.67 34.81 -40.97
N PRO A 92 -20.51 35.72 -40.45
CA PRO A 92 -21.27 35.46 -39.23
C PRO A 92 -22.20 34.25 -39.43
N TRP A 93 -22.22 33.35 -38.44
CA TRP A 93 -23.14 32.23 -38.36
C TRP A 93 -24.35 32.60 -37.52
N ARG A 94 -25.51 32.04 -37.87
CA ARG A 94 -26.73 32.11 -37.07
C ARG A 94 -26.79 30.85 -36.21
N LEU A 95 -26.73 31.02 -34.91
CA LEU A 95 -26.86 29.96 -33.91
C LEU A 95 -28.20 30.13 -33.19
N ALA A 96 -29.17 29.29 -33.55
CA ALA A 96 -30.50 29.30 -32.93
C ALA A 96 -30.60 28.18 -31.89
N LEU A 97 -30.86 28.55 -30.64
CA LEU A 97 -31.12 27.66 -29.53
C LEU A 97 -32.62 27.71 -29.18
N PHE A 98 -33.27 26.55 -29.18
CA PHE A 98 -34.69 26.37 -28.90
C PHE A 98 -34.83 25.70 -27.53
N CYS A 99 -35.44 26.40 -26.58
CA CYS A 99 -35.50 25.98 -25.18
C CYS A 99 -36.94 25.87 -24.65
N ARG A 100 -37.16 24.95 -23.70
CA ARG A 100 -38.40 24.90 -22.89
C ARG A 100 -38.40 25.92 -21.75
N GLN A 101 -37.23 26.22 -21.21
CA GLN A 101 -37.06 27.16 -20.11
C GLN A 101 -36.38 28.42 -20.60
N SER A 102 -36.69 29.55 -19.97
CA SER A 102 -36.01 30.80 -20.24
C SER A 102 -34.58 30.74 -19.69
N ARG A 103 -33.60 30.51 -20.57
CA ARG A 103 -32.17 30.62 -20.22
C ARG A 103 -31.69 32.05 -20.38
N ASN A 104 -30.90 32.56 -19.45
CA ASN A 104 -30.41 33.94 -19.49
C ASN A 104 -29.12 34.06 -20.30
N LEU A 105 -28.77 35.29 -20.67
CA LEU A 105 -27.58 35.54 -21.49
C LEU A 105 -26.27 35.27 -20.72
N ASP A 106 -26.22 35.61 -19.44
CA ASP A 106 -25.09 35.38 -18.55
C ASP A 106 -24.77 33.89 -18.35
N GLU A 107 -25.77 33.01 -18.49
CA GLU A 107 -25.60 31.56 -18.50
C GLU A 107 -24.99 31.05 -19.81
N LEU A 108 -25.38 31.63 -20.95
CA LEU A 108 -25.03 31.13 -22.29
C LEU A 108 -23.71 31.72 -22.82
N LEU A 109 -23.36 32.96 -22.45
CA LEU A 109 -22.14 33.62 -22.94
C LEU A 109 -20.85 32.88 -22.57
N PRO A 110 -20.66 32.35 -21.33
CA PRO A 110 -19.49 31.57 -20.99
C PRO A 110 -19.32 30.35 -21.89
N LEU A 111 -20.40 29.57 -22.07
CA LEU A 111 -20.41 28.36 -22.92
C LEU A 111 -19.95 28.68 -24.36
N LEU A 112 -20.57 29.70 -24.97
CA LEU A 112 -20.24 30.12 -26.33
C LEU A 112 -18.80 30.65 -26.44
N SER A 113 -18.36 31.42 -25.45
CA SER A 113 -17.01 31.97 -25.38
C SER A 113 -15.93 30.88 -25.29
N ASN A 114 -16.17 29.86 -24.46
CA ASN A 114 -15.25 28.75 -24.21
C ASN A 114 -15.16 27.77 -25.39
N ILE A 115 -16.24 27.61 -26.15
CA ILE A 115 -16.24 26.96 -27.47
C ILE A 115 -15.46 27.78 -28.51
N GLY A 116 -15.15 29.04 -28.23
CA GLY A 116 -14.42 29.92 -29.16
C GLY A 116 -15.34 30.69 -30.11
N LEU A 117 -16.63 30.84 -29.79
CA LEU A 117 -17.54 31.72 -30.49
C LEU A 117 -17.52 33.12 -29.88
N ARG A 118 -17.53 34.13 -30.75
CA ARG A 118 -17.76 35.54 -30.40
C ARG A 118 -19.17 35.92 -30.81
N VAL A 119 -20.00 36.25 -29.82
CA VAL A 119 -21.36 36.77 -30.05
C VAL A 119 -21.26 38.22 -30.55
N ILE A 120 -21.87 38.50 -31.70
CA ILE A 120 -21.96 39.84 -32.31
C ILE A 120 -23.24 40.52 -31.84
N ASP A 121 -24.37 39.83 -32.01
CA ASP A 121 -25.69 40.27 -31.59
C ASP A 121 -26.52 39.07 -31.13
N GLN A 122 -27.60 39.36 -30.41
CA GLN A 122 -28.56 38.37 -29.93
C GLN A 122 -29.97 38.91 -30.09
N THR A 123 -30.88 38.05 -30.54
CA THR A 123 -32.32 38.28 -30.49
C THR A 123 -33.01 37.14 -29.77
N ASN A 124 -34.13 37.45 -29.11
CA ASN A 124 -34.80 36.53 -28.21
C ASN A 124 -36.30 36.57 -28.47
N PHE A 125 -36.92 35.40 -28.57
CA PHE A 125 -38.34 35.28 -28.84
C PHE A 125 -38.99 34.30 -27.85
N THR A 126 -40.21 34.62 -27.43
CA THR A 126 -41.08 33.72 -26.68
C THR A 126 -42.19 33.30 -27.63
N VAL A 127 -42.34 32.00 -27.83
CA VAL A 127 -43.27 31.40 -28.79
C VAL A 127 -44.22 30.49 -28.03
N VAL A 128 -45.51 30.57 -28.34
CA VAL A 128 -46.51 29.67 -27.76
C VAL A 128 -46.86 28.60 -28.79
N LEU A 129 -46.69 27.33 -28.41
CA LEU A 129 -47.04 26.17 -29.21
C LEU A 129 -47.98 25.28 -28.40
N LYS A 130 -49.24 25.09 -28.84
CA LYS A 130 -50.24 24.27 -28.12
C LYS A 130 -50.41 24.65 -26.63
N GLY A 131 -50.35 25.94 -26.31
CA GLY A 131 -50.40 26.43 -24.92
C GLY A 131 -49.12 26.23 -24.10
N GLN A 132 -48.08 25.57 -24.64
CA GLN A 132 -46.75 25.51 -24.03
C GLN A 132 -45.94 26.73 -24.45
N THR A 133 -45.29 27.38 -23.49
CA THR A 133 -44.37 28.50 -23.74
C THR A 133 -42.98 27.94 -24.01
N LEU A 134 -42.42 28.29 -25.17
CA LEU A 134 -41.08 27.93 -25.62
C LEU A 134 -40.28 29.19 -25.95
N PHE A 135 -38.97 29.06 -25.99
CA PHE A 135 -38.05 30.19 -26.18
C PHE A 135 -37.12 29.93 -27.36
N ILE A 136 -36.88 30.96 -28.16
CA ILE A 136 -35.83 30.96 -29.20
C ILE A 136 -34.78 31.98 -28.77
N ARG A 137 -33.54 31.53 -28.60
CA ARG A 137 -32.35 32.37 -28.41
C ARG A 137 -31.54 32.33 -29.71
N ASP A 138 -31.55 33.42 -30.45
CA ASP A 138 -30.93 33.51 -31.76
C ASP A 138 -29.70 34.40 -31.70
N PHE A 139 -28.53 33.81 -31.91
CA PHE A 139 -27.24 34.47 -31.81
C PHE A 139 -26.61 34.61 -33.18
N ARG A 140 -26.13 35.81 -33.50
CA ARG A 140 -25.18 35.97 -34.59
C ARG A 140 -23.78 35.86 -34.02
N VAL A 141 -23.05 34.84 -34.45
CA VAL A 141 -21.73 34.50 -33.91
C VAL A 141 -20.66 34.48 -35.00
N THR A 142 -19.41 34.70 -34.62
CA THR A 142 -18.24 34.43 -35.45
C THR A 142 -17.25 33.56 -34.69
N SER A 143 -16.52 32.69 -35.36
CA SER A 143 -15.39 32.00 -34.73
C SER A 143 -14.32 33.01 -34.29
N ARG A 144 -13.70 32.77 -33.13
CA ARG A 144 -12.49 33.47 -32.68
C ARG A 144 -11.23 32.95 -33.36
N PHE A 145 -11.31 31.79 -34.00
CA PHE A 145 -10.21 31.17 -34.72
C PHE A 145 -10.33 31.51 -36.21
N ALA A 146 -9.30 32.14 -36.78
CA ALA A 146 -9.32 32.68 -38.15
C ALA A 146 -9.37 31.58 -39.24
N ASP A 147 -9.00 30.37 -38.87
CA ASP A 147 -8.94 29.14 -39.67
C ASP A 147 -10.24 28.32 -39.64
N SER A 148 -11.21 28.65 -38.78
CA SER A 148 -12.49 27.92 -38.74
C SER A 148 -13.38 28.25 -39.93
N GLU A 149 -13.71 27.24 -40.74
CA GLU A 149 -14.72 27.32 -41.79
C GLU A 149 -15.98 26.55 -41.41
N TRP A 150 -17.15 27.01 -41.86
CA TRP A 150 -18.38 26.26 -41.61
C TRP A 150 -18.37 24.92 -42.36
N SER A 151 -18.73 23.84 -41.67
CA SER A 151 -18.98 22.53 -42.25
C SER A 151 -20.12 21.83 -41.54
N PHE A 152 -20.74 20.84 -42.20
CA PHE A 152 -21.80 20.04 -41.58
C PHE A 152 -21.31 19.26 -40.35
N VAL A 153 -20.05 18.81 -40.35
CA VAL A 153 -19.42 18.11 -39.21
C VAL A 153 -19.33 19.05 -38.01
N ILE A 154 -18.91 20.30 -38.22
CA ILE A 154 -18.83 21.31 -37.16
C ILE A 154 -20.22 21.66 -36.63
N GLU A 155 -21.23 21.79 -37.50
CA GLU A 155 -22.63 22.00 -37.07
C GLU A 155 -23.10 20.88 -36.13
N SER A 156 -22.89 19.61 -36.49
CA SER A 156 -23.29 18.47 -35.66
C SER A 156 -22.52 18.37 -34.35
N SER A 157 -21.19 18.52 -34.39
CA SER A 157 -20.34 18.40 -33.19
C SER A 157 -20.59 19.56 -32.22
N LEU A 158 -20.81 20.78 -32.73
CA LEU A 158 -21.18 21.94 -31.93
C LEU A 158 -22.55 21.74 -31.26
N ALA A 159 -23.54 21.26 -32.00
CA ALA A 159 -24.87 20.97 -31.45
C ALA A 159 -24.81 19.96 -30.32
N ALA A 160 -24.07 18.86 -30.51
CA ALA A 160 -23.87 17.85 -29.48
C ALA A 160 -23.10 18.40 -28.26
N ALA A 161 -22.06 19.20 -28.47
CA ALA A 161 -21.28 19.80 -27.38
C ALA A 161 -22.12 20.78 -26.53
N MET A 162 -22.89 21.65 -27.19
CA MET A 162 -23.79 22.57 -26.49
C MET A 162 -24.89 21.85 -25.73
N ASP A 163 -25.49 20.80 -26.30
CA ASP A 163 -26.49 19.98 -25.59
C ASP A 163 -25.89 19.36 -24.32
N ALA A 164 -24.68 18.78 -24.42
CA ALA A 164 -23.96 18.22 -23.28
C ALA A 164 -23.62 19.28 -22.21
N LEU A 165 -23.19 20.49 -22.62
CA LEU A 165 -22.91 21.60 -21.71
C LEU A 165 -24.18 22.08 -20.98
N LEU A 166 -25.29 22.23 -21.70
CA LEU A 166 -26.58 22.69 -21.17
C LEU A 166 -27.24 21.67 -20.23
N ARG A 167 -26.99 20.37 -20.43
CA ARG A 167 -27.39 19.30 -19.50
C ARG A 167 -26.45 19.13 -18.33
N GLY A 168 -25.30 19.79 -18.37
CA GLY A 168 -24.29 19.63 -17.35
C GLY A 168 -23.63 18.25 -17.38
N GLU A 169 -23.35 17.69 -18.56
CA GLU A 169 -22.67 16.40 -18.71
C GLU A 169 -21.14 16.53 -18.85
N VAL A 170 -20.64 17.69 -19.30
CA VAL A 170 -19.22 17.96 -19.57
C VAL A 170 -18.79 19.32 -19.02
N GLU A 171 -17.53 19.53 -18.65
CA GLU A 171 -17.05 20.81 -18.12
C GLU A 171 -17.06 21.96 -19.14
N ASP A 172 -17.25 23.19 -18.62
CA ASP A 172 -17.22 24.41 -19.42
C ASP A 172 -15.87 25.12 -19.28
N ASP A 173 -14.95 24.81 -20.18
CA ASP A 173 -13.61 25.41 -20.25
C ASP A 173 -13.16 25.62 -21.71
N ILE A 174 -11.98 26.23 -21.87
CA ILE A 174 -11.43 26.58 -23.18
C ILE A 174 -11.10 25.38 -24.09
N LEU A 175 -11.00 24.15 -23.57
CA LEU A 175 -10.78 22.96 -24.40
C LEU A 175 -11.98 22.68 -25.30
N ASN A 176 -13.17 23.15 -24.94
CA ASN A 176 -14.36 23.08 -25.80
C ASN A 176 -14.14 23.76 -27.16
N GLY A 177 -13.16 24.67 -27.25
CA GLY A 177 -12.70 25.26 -28.51
C GLY A 177 -12.20 24.24 -29.56
N LEU A 178 -11.73 23.07 -29.13
CA LEU A 178 -11.30 22.00 -30.04
C LEU A 178 -12.45 21.50 -30.93
N VAL A 179 -13.71 21.58 -30.48
CA VAL A 179 -14.89 21.18 -31.27
C VAL A 179 -15.02 22.02 -32.56
N LEU A 180 -14.56 23.28 -32.55
CA LEU A 180 -14.58 24.15 -33.74
C LEU A 180 -13.33 24.03 -34.62
N ARG A 181 -12.21 23.58 -34.05
CA ARG A 181 -10.91 23.53 -34.75
C ARG A 181 -10.55 22.15 -35.29
N THR A 182 -11.22 21.10 -34.82
CA THR A 182 -10.92 19.70 -35.15
C THR A 182 -12.18 18.97 -35.60
N SER A 183 -12.05 17.71 -36.02
CA SER A 183 -13.20 16.83 -36.24
C SER A 183 -13.76 16.21 -34.94
N LEU A 184 -13.24 16.62 -33.77
CA LEU A 184 -13.57 15.99 -32.51
C LEU A 184 -14.97 16.38 -31.98
N GLU A 185 -15.68 15.40 -31.46
CA GLU A 185 -16.88 15.57 -30.65
C GLU A 185 -16.54 15.86 -29.18
N TRP A 186 -17.50 16.40 -28.43
CA TRP A 186 -17.30 16.79 -27.03
C TRP A 186 -16.78 15.66 -26.12
N ARG A 187 -17.15 14.40 -26.39
CA ARG A 187 -16.66 13.25 -25.62
C ARG A 187 -15.16 13.04 -25.78
N GLN A 188 -14.65 13.28 -26.99
CA GLN A 188 -13.25 13.08 -27.33
C GLN A 188 -12.41 14.23 -26.75
N VAL A 189 -12.97 15.45 -26.75
CA VAL A 189 -12.41 16.59 -26.01
C VAL A 189 -12.38 16.31 -24.51
N ASP A 190 -13.43 15.71 -23.94
CA ASP A 190 -13.47 15.37 -22.51
C ASP A 190 -12.48 14.28 -22.10
N LEU A 191 -12.16 13.35 -23.02
CA LEU A 191 -11.06 12.41 -22.83
C LEU A 191 -9.71 13.14 -22.73
N LEU A 192 -9.44 14.09 -23.64
CA LEU A 192 -8.22 14.89 -23.58
C LEU A 192 -8.17 15.72 -22.28
N ARG A 193 -9.32 16.27 -21.85
CA ARG A 193 -9.46 16.93 -20.55
C ARG A 193 -9.11 16.01 -19.38
N ALA A 194 -9.57 14.75 -19.39
CA ALA A 194 -9.21 13.77 -18.36
C ALA A 194 -7.69 13.55 -18.29
N TYR A 195 -6.99 13.46 -19.42
CA TYR A 195 -5.52 13.37 -19.44
C TYR A 195 -4.85 14.66 -18.97
N CYS A 196 -5.35 15.84 -19.34
CA CYS A 196 -4.83 17.11 -18.86
C CYS A 196 -4.99 17.27 -17.34
N ASN A 197 -6.14 16.88 -16.79
CA ASN A 197 -6.40 16.95 -15.36
C ASN A 197 -5.54 15.94 -14.59
N TYR A 198 -5.33 14.73 -15.12
CA TYR A 198 -4.36 13.80 -14.54
C TYR A 198 -2.91 14.31 -14.63
N TYR A 199 -2.53 14.94 -15.74
CA TYR A 199 -1.19 15.55 -15.89
C TYR A 199 -0.92 16.64 -14.84
N LEU A 200 -1.93 17.48 -14.54
CA LEU A 200 -1.85 18.46 -13.44
C LEU A 200 -1.56 17.82 -12.08
N GLN A 201 -2.10 16.63 -11.82
CA GLN A 201 -1.84 15.88 -10.59
C GLN A 201 -0.43 15.28 -10.51
N LEU A 202 0.32 15.22 -11.62
CA LEU A 202 1.69 14.70 -11.67
C LEU A 202 2.76 15.81 -11.61
N ASN A 203 2.42 17.04 -12.00
CA ASN A 203 3.40 18.06 -12.33
C ASN A 203 2.96 19.44 -11.85
N ASP A 204 3.85 20.13 -11.14
CA ASP A 204 3.66 21.49 -10.63
C ASP A 204 4.20 22.58 -11.58
N ARG A 205 4.79 22.20 -12.72
CA ARG A 205 5.47 23.15 -13.63
C ARG A 205 4.53 24.03 -14.45
N PHE A 206 3.33 23.56 -14.78
CA PHE A 206 2.41 24.26 -15.67
C PHE A 206 1.00 24.31 -15.07
N ASP A 207 0.34 25.46 -15.19
CA ASP A 207 -1.05 25.61 -14.78
C ASP A 207 -2.04 25.07 -15.82
N GLN A 208 -3.29 24.87 -15.40
CA GLN A 208 -4.35 24.33 -16.25
C GLN A 208 -4.54 25.17 -17.53
N ARG A 209 -4.44 26.50 -17.41
CA ARG A 209 -4.62 27.41 -18.54
C ARG A 209 -3.55 27.19 -19.60
N ARG A 210 -2.30 26.97 -19.20
CA ARG A 210 -1.18 26.72 -20.10
C ARG A 210 -1.31 25.38 -20.80
N ILE A 211 -1.71 24.34 -20.07
CA ILE A 211 -1.94 23.00 -20.62
C ILE A 211 -3.07 23.02 -21.64
N HIS A 212 -4.22 23.58 -21.28
CA HIS A 212 -5.36 23.69 -22.19
C HIS A 212 -5.02 24.55 -23.41
N GLY A 213 -4.25 25.63 -23.20
CA GLY A 213 -3.73 26.47 -24.27
C GLY A 213 -2.86 25.72 -25.26
N ALA A 214 -1.94 24.86 -24.81
CA ALA A 214 -1.06 24.07 -25.67
C ALA A 214 -1.84 23.16 -26.63
N LEU A 215 -2.88 22.47 -26.13
CA LEU A 215 -3.75 21.63 -26.96
C LEU A 215 -4.58 22.47 -27.95
N LEU A 216 -5.10 23.61 -27.49
CA LEU A 216 -5.93 24.47 -28.33
C LEU A 216 -5.12 25.14 -29.43
N THR A 217 -3.91 25.62 -29.15
CA THR A 217 -2.97 26.22 -30.12
C THR A 217 -2.55 25.17 -31.15
N ASN A 218 -2.12 23.99 -30.68
CA ASN A 218 -1.64 22.88 -31.51
C ASN A 218 -2.73 21.83 -31.75
N PHE A 219 -3.88 22.29 -32.26
CA PHE A 219 -5.10 21.48 -32.42
C PHE A 219 -4.90 20.23 -33.31
N ARG A 220 -3.97 20.26 -34.28
CA ARG A 220 -3.58 19.09 -35.08
C ARG A 220 -2.98 17.99 -34.21
N SER A 221 -2.09 18.35 -33.28
CA SER A 221 -1.52 17.42 -32.32
C SER A 221 -2.59 16.89 -31.36
N ALA A 222 -3.53 17.74 -30.91
CA ALA A 222 -4.67 17.30 -30.10
C ALA A 222 -5.56 16.27 -30.82
N GLU A 223 -5.84 16.46 -32.11
CA GLU A 223 -6.58 15.50 -32.93
C GLU A 223 -5.81 14.19 -33.08
N LEU A 224 -4.50 14.24 -33.34
CA LEU A 224 -3.65 13.05 -33.45
C LEU A 224 -3.47 12.30 -32.12
N LEU A 225 -3.44 13.00 -30.99
CA LEU A 225 -3.48 12.38 -29.66
C LEU A 225 -4.75 11.54 -29.47
N TYR A 226 -5.91 12.09 -29.83
CA TYR A 226 -7.16 11.32 -29.80
C TYR A 226 -7.13 10.15 -30.79
N ARG A 227 -6.70 10.35 -32.04
CA ARG A 227 -6.64 9.26 -33.02
C ARG A 227 -5.69 8.14 -32.58
N TYR A 228 -4.58 8.49 -31.92
CA TYR A 228 -3.68 7.53 -31.30
C TYR A 228 -4.39 6.72 -30.20
N PHE A 229 -5.09 7.40 -29.28
CA PHE A 229 -5.92 6.73 -28.27
C PHE A 229 -6.99 5.83 -28.90
N GLU A 230 -7.70 6.31 -29.94
CA GLU A 230 -8.73 5.57 -30.64
C GLU A 230 -8.15 4.29 -31.26
N ALA A 231 -7.00 4.38 -31.93
CA ALA A 231 -6.32 3.22 -32.48
C ALA A 231 -6.00 2.17 -31.39
N ARG A 232 -5.64 2.62 -30.18
CA ARG A 232 -5.35 1.74 -29.04
C ARG A 232 -6.58 1.05 -28.46
N PHE A 233 -7.64 1.81 -28.20
CA PHE A 233 -8.74 1.32 -27.36
C PHE A 233 -10.06 1.06 -28.09
N LYS A 234 -10.22 1.48 -29.35
CA LYS A 234 -11.46 1.23 -30.10
C LYS A 234 -11.63 -0.27 -30.36
N PRO A 235 -12.75 -0.87 -29.92
CA PRO A 235 -13.07 -2.26 -30.24
C PRO A 235 -13.30 -2.38 -31.74
N ASP A 236 -12.39 -3.07 -32.41
CA ASP A 236 -12.47 -3.35 -33.84
C ASP A 236 -11.81 -4.70 -34.10
N ALA A 237 -12.62 -5.66 -34.56
CA ALA A 237 -12.18 -7.01 -34.86
C ALA A 237 -11.18 -7.06 -36.04
N GLN A 238 -11.20 -6.08 -36.94
CA GLN A 238 -10.28 -6.02 -38.07
C GLN A 238 -8.87 -5.56 -37.69
N LEU A 239 -8.74 -4.83 -36.57
CA LEU A 239 -7.46 -4.34 -36.08
C LEU A 239 -6.70 -5.38 -35.23
N GLY A 240 -7.34 -6.49 -34.88
CA GLY A 240 -6.71 -7.57 -34.12
C GLY A 240 -6.48 -7.26 -32.63
N THR A 241 -5.71 -8.13 -31.99
CA THR A 241 -5.29 -8.10 -30.59
C THR A 241 -4.37 -6.91 -30.28
N PRO A 242 -4.22 -6.48 -29.02
CA PRO A 242 -3.29 -5.42 -28.62
C PRO A 242 -1.87 -5.57 -29.21
N SER A 243 -1.31 -6.78 -29.19
CA SER A 243 0.02 -7.07 -29.75
C SER A 243 0.09 -6.93 -31.28
N GLU A 244 -0.96 -7.34 -32.00
CA GLU A 244 -1.03 -7.16 -33.46
C GLU A 244 -1.08 -5.67 -33.84
N ARG A 245 -1.84 -4.88 -33.07
CA ARG A 245 -1.96 -3.43 -33.29
C ARG A 245 -0.61 -2.70 -33.14
N GLU A 246 0.20 -3.09 -32.15
CA GLU A 246 1.55 -2.51 -31.93
C GLU A 246 2.48 -2.68 -33.12
N THR A 247 2.36 -3.79 -33.87
CA THR A 247 3.19 -4.09 -35.03
C THR A 247 2.57 -3.67 -36.37
N GLY A 248 1.25 -3.40 -36.41
CA GLY A 248 0.50 -3.10 -37.62
C GLY A 248 0.20 -1.62 -37.82
N SER A 249 -0.93 -1.14 -37.29
CA SER A 249 -1.45 0.21 -37.55
C SER A 249 -0.83 1.30 -36.67
N PHE A 250 -0.24 0.96 -35.53
CA PHE A 250 0.32 1.94 -34.59
C PHE A 250 1.55 2.69 -35.09
N PRO A 251 2.55 2.05 -35.75
CA PRO A 251 3.74 2.76 -36.18
C PRO A 251 3.44 3.97 -37.07
N ALA A 252 2.48 3.87 -37.98
CA ALA A 252 2.12 4.96 -38.89
C ALA A 252 1.52 6.17 -38.15
N ILE A 253 0.54 5.94 -37.28
CA ILE A 253 -0.13 7.03 -36.55
C ILE A 253 0.74 7.60 -35.43
N ARG A 254 1.59 6.76 -34.82
CA ARG A 254 2.61 7.20 -33.86
C ARG A 254 3.61 8.12 -34.55
N GLN A 255 4.06 7.77 -35.76
CA GLN A 255 4.96 8.62 -36.53
C GLN A 255 4.27 9.93 -36.95
N GLU A 256 3.02 9.89 -37.43
CA GLU A 256 2.25 11.09 -37.78
C GLU A 256 2.13 12.05 -36.57
N LEU A 257 1.90 11.52 -35.37
CA LEU A 257 1.88 12.30 -34.14
C LEU A 257 3.26 12.87 -33.79
N ILE A 258 4.34 12.09 -33.90
CA ILE A 258 5.71 12.58 -33.65
C ILE A 258 6.05 13.73 -34.60
N ASP A 259 5.75 13.58 -35.90
CA ASP A 259 6.00 14.62 -36.90
C ASP A 259 5.23 15.91 -36.57
N ALA A 260 3.97 15.79 -36.12
CA ALA A 260 3.17 16.93 -35.69
C ALA A 260 3.67 17.58 -34.39
N LEU A 261 4.28 16.80 -33.49
CA LEU A 261 4.92 17.34 -32.28
C LEU A 261 6.23 18.08 -32.62
N ASP A 262 6.97 17.62 -33.63
CA ASP A 262 8.19 18.29 -34.10
C ASP A 262 7.90 19.64 -34.80
N GLU A 263 6.67 19.86 -35.27
CA GLU A 263 6.19 21.14 -35.81
C GLU A 263 5.83 22.18 -34.73
N VAL A 264 5.80 21.82 -33.44
CA VAL A 264 5.39 22.72 -32.35
C VAL A 264 6.46 23.78 -32.09
N GLU A 265 6.11 25.06 -32.29
CA GLU A 265 7.05 26.18 -32.20
C GLU A 265 7.54 26.46 -30.76
N GLU A 266 6.64 26.32 -29.78
CA GLU A 266 6.93 26.69 -28.39
C GLU A 266 7.33 25.48 -27.54
N LEU A 267 8.56 25.49 -27.02
CA LEU A 267 9.14 24.37 -26.25
C LEU A 267 8.30 23.93 -25.04
N ALA A 268 7.64 24.86 -24.36
CA ALA A 268 6.78 24.52 -23.23
C ALA A 268 5.52 23.77 -23.68
N GLU A 269 4.94 24.14 -24.83
CA GLU A 269 3.78 23.45 -25.41
C GLU A 269 4.18 22.06 -25.95
N ASP A 270 5.34 21.95 -26.61
CA ASP A 270 5.91 20.67 -27.06
C ASP A 270 6.07 19.68 -25.90
N ARG A 271 6.65 20.13 -24.78
CA ARG A 271 6.80 19.30 -23.57
C ARG A 271 5.46 18.81 -23.03
N ILE A 272 4.47 19.70 -22.94
CA ILE A 272 3.11 19.34 -22.47
C ILE A 272 2.51 18.27 -23.38
N LEU A 273 2.56 18.47 -24.69
CA LEU A 273 1.97 17.54 -25.65
C LEU A 273 2.69 16.18 -25.67
N ARG A 274 4.01 16.16 -25.53
CA ARG A 274 4.81 14.93 -25.39
C ARG A 274 4.53 14.19 -24.08
N ASP A 275 4.36 14.90 -22.97
CA ASP A 275 3.98 14.29 -21.70
C ASP A 275 2.56 13.69 -21.79
N VAL A 276 1.58 14.41 -22.38
CA VAL A 276 0.23 13.89 -22.61
C VAL A 276 0.27 12.68 -23.55
N PHE A 277 1.09 12.70 -24.60
CA PHE A 277 1.31 11.54 -25.46
C PHE A 277 1.85 10.34 -24.67
N ASN A 278 2.86 10.54 -23.81
CA ASN A 278 3.40 9.47 -22.98
C ASN A 278 2.38 8.92 -21.97
N LEU A 279 1.48 9.75 -21.44
CA LEU A 279 0.36 9.29 -20.60
C LEU A 279 -0.62 8.41 -21.39
N ILE A 280 -0.99 8.84 -22.60
CA ILE A 280 -1.84 8.01 -23.47
C ILE A 280 -1.13 6.70 -23.76
N ASP A 281 0.16 6.70 -24.11
CA ASP A 281 0.95 5.51 -24.41
C ASP A 281 1.06 4.54 -23.22
N SER A 282 1.22 5.09 -22.01
CA SER A 282 1.34 4.33 -20.76
C SER A 282 0.00 3.82 -20.21
N THR A 283 -1.12 4.17 -20.84
CA THR A 283 -2.44 3.67 -20.44
C THR A 283 -2.59 2.20 -20.85
N TRP A 284 -3.01 1.36 -19.91
CA TRP A 284 -3.25 -0.08 -20.12
C TRP A 284 -4.70 -0.40 -20.45
N ARG A 285 -5.66 0.33 -19.87
CA ARG A 285 -7.11 0.09 -20.05
C ARG A 285 -7.88 1.41 -19.99
N SER A 286 -9.00 1.49 -20.70
CA SER A 286 -9.95 2.59 -20.59
C SER A 286 -11.40 2.14 -20.79
N ASN A 287 -12.34 2.74 -20.04
CA ASN A 287 -13.76 2.47 -20.17
C ASN A 287 -14.44 3.34 -21.24
N PHE A 288 -13.68 4.15 -22.00
CA PHE A 288 -14.22 5.17 -22.90
C PHE A 288 -15.21 4.60 -23.95
N PHE A 289 -14.94 3.39 -24.44
CA PHE A 289 -15.77 2.67 -25.41
C PHE A 289 -16.75 1.68 -24.77
N LEU A 290 -16.73 1.52 -23.44
CA LEU A 290 -17.68 0.66 -22.74
C LEU A 290 -19.06 1.32 -22.64
N PRO A 291 -20.15 0.54 -22.66
CA PRO A 291 -21.46 1.00 -22.24
C PRO A 291 -21.41 1.50 -20.78
N GLN A 292 -21.91 2.71 -20.55
CA GLN A 292 -21.87 3.31 -19.21
C GLN A 292 -22.87 2.61 -18.29
N ARG A 293 -22.41 2.24 -17.08
CA ARG A 293 -23.24 1.69 -16.00
C ARG A 293 -23.45 2.77 -14.95
N GLY A 294 -24.64 3.35 -14.92
CA GLY A 294 -25.01 4.42 -13.98
C GLY A 294 -25.58 5.65 -14.68
N ALA A 295 -26.10 6.59 -13.88
CA ALA A 295 -26.72 7.82 -14.40
C ALA A 295 -25.68 8.85 -14.87
N THR A 296 -24.52 8.91 -14.21
CA THR A 296 -23.46 9.88 -14.49
C THR A 296 -22.34 9.21 -15.28
N ARG A 297 -21.95 9.83 -16.39
CA ARG A 297 -20.87 9.35 -17.26
C ARG A 297 -19.50 9.61 -16.62
N SER A 298 -18.60 8.63 -16.70
CA SER A 298 -17.20 8.79 -16.30
C SER A 298 -16.23 8.21 -17.32
N ILE A 299 -15.01 8.75 -17.32
CA ILE A 299 -13.86 8.27 -18.07
C ILE A 299 -12.86 7.73 -17.06
N SER A 300 -12.55 6.45 -17.17
CA SER A 300 -11.57 5.77 -16.33
C SER A 300 -10.37 5.35 -17.16
N LEU A 301 -9.18 5.60 -16.62
CA LEU A 301 -7.89 5.33 -17.25
C LEU A 301 -7.03 4.55 -16.27
N LYS A 302 -6.61 3.32 -16.63
CA LYS A 302 -5.64 2.54 -15.86
C LYS A 302 -4.26 2.73 -16.49
N ILE A 303 -3.34 3.32 -15.75
CA ILE A 303 -2.04 3.78 -16.25
C ILE A 303 -0.93 3.00 -15.55
N GLY A 304 -0.01 2.43 -16.33
CA GLY A 304 1.19 1.79 -15.80
C GLY A 304 2.26 2.82 -15.45
N SER A 305 2.53 3.03 -14.15
CA SER A 305 3.40 4.13 -13.72
C SER A 305 4.85 4.00 -14.20
N LEU A 306 5.32 2.77 -14.47
CA LEU A 306 6.67 2.53 -14.99
C LEU A 306 6.86 3.05 -16.43
N GLY A 307 5.79 3.10 -17.23
CA GLY A 307 5.83 3.63 -18.60
C GLY A 307 5.87 5.15 -18.68
N VAL A 308 5.50 5.83 -17.58
CA VAL A 308 5.43 7.30 -17.53
C VAL A 308 6.82 7.85 -17.19
N ILE A 309 7.43 8.54 -18.16
CA ILE A 309 8.84 8.98 -18.11
C ILE A 309 9.09 9.88 -16.89
N ASN A 310 8.23 10.87 -16.70
CA ASN A 310 8.34 11.90 -15.67
C ASN A 310 7.52 11.58 -14.40
N MET A 311 7.21 10.30 -14.14
CA MET A 311 6.44 9.91 -12.95
C MET A 311 7.20 10.27 -11.66
N PRO A 312 6.61 11.05 -10.73
CA PRO A 312 7.20 11.33 -9.43
C PRO A 312 7.43 10.05 -8.61
N ASN A 313 8.50 10.02 -7.83
CA ASN A 313 8.74 8.95 -6.86
C ASN A 313 7.91 9.18 -5.58
N PRO A 314 7.51 8.10 -4.87
CA PRO A 314 7.62 6.70 -5.27
C PRO A 314 6.62 6.36 -6.39
N ARG A 315 7.01 5.46 -7.30
CA ARG A 315 6.18 5.06 -8.44
C ARG A 315 5.30 3.87 -8.07
N PRO A 316 3.95 4.00 -8.10
CA PRO A 316 3.06 2.85 -7.96
C PRO A 316 3.30 1.79 -9.06
N PHE A 317 2.74 0.60 -8.90
CA PHE A 317 2.63 -0.37 -9.99
C PHE A 317 1.67 0.15 -11.08
N ALA A 318 0.51 0.66 -10.66
CA ALA A 318 -0.50 1.23 -11.55
C ALA A 318 -1.37 2.25 -10.82
N GLU A 319 -1.96 3.15 -11.61
CA GLU A 319 -2.91 4.17 -11.15
C GLU A 319 -4.21 4.06 -11.95
N ILE A 320 -5.35 4.03 -11.28
CA ILE A 320 -6.64 4.16 -11.94
C ILE A 320 -7.16 5.57 -11.67
N TYR A 321 -7.16 6.40 -12.69
CA TYR A 321 -7.73 7.75 -12.65
C TYR A 321 -9.15 7.72 -13.18
N VAL A 322 -10.08 8.34 -12.47
CA VAL A 322 -11.50 8.44 -12.82
C VAL A 322 -11.87 9.91 -12.91
N HIS A 323 -12.35 10.31 -14.08
CA HIS A 323 -12.81 11.65 -14.40
C HIS A 323 -14.32 11.64 -14.64
N ALA A 324 -15.02 12.55 -13.97
CA ALA A 324 -16.39 12.94 -14.30
C ALA A 324 -16.54 14.46 -14.13
N ARG A 325 -17.63 15.04 -14.63
CA ARG A 325 -17.86 16.49 -14.46
C ARG A 325 -17.99 16.89 -12.97
N SER A 326 -18.58 16.05 -12.13
CA SER A 326 -18.82 16.37 -10.73
C SER A 326 -17.65 16.05 -9.81
N MET A 327 -16.77 15.13 -10.22
CA MET A 327 -15.74 14.58 -9.35
C MET A 327 -14.51 14.09 -10.13
N GLU A 328 -13.40 13.98 -9.41
CA GLU A 328 -12.18 13.33 -9.86
C GLU A 328 -11.69 12.37 -8.79
N GLY A 329 -11.03 11.29 -9.18
CA GLY A 329 -10.42 10.38 -8.24
C GLY A 329 -9.27 9.59 -8.81
N VAL A 330 -8.41 9.10 -7.92
CA VAL A 330 -7.27 8.25 -8.26
C VAL A 330 -7.17 7.07 -7.29
N HIS A 331 -6.87 5.89 -7.80
CA HIS A 331 -6.54 4.71 -7.00
C HIS A 331 -5.13 4.22 -7.34
N LEU A 332 -4.20 4.44 -6.43
CA LEU A 332 -2.79 4.09 -6.53
C LEU A 332 -2.55 2.71 -5.96
N ARG A 333 -1.84 1.83 -6.68
CA ARG A 333 -1.57 0.46 -6.25
C ARG A 333 -0.08 0.17 -6.26
N GLY A 334 0.47 -0.36 -5.16
CA GLY A 334 1.86 -0.81 -5.09
C GLY A 334 2.13 -2.14 -5.81
N ALA A 335 1.10 -2.94 -6.08
CA ALA A 335 1.21 -4.23 -6.78
C ALA A 335 -0.15 -4.69 -7.37
N ARG A 336 -0.13 -5.81 -8.09
CA ARG A 336 -1.33 -6.52 -8.59
C ARG A 336 -2.25 -6.94 -7.44
N VAL A 337 -1.73 -7.56 -6.39
CA VAL A 337 -2.52 -7.84 -5.18
C VAL A 337 -2.23 -6.74 -4.18
N ALA A 338 -3.08 -5.72 -4.15
CA ALA A 338 -2.93 -4.56 -3.29
C ALA A 338 -4.27 -4.12 -2.69
N ARG A 339 -4.22 -3.51 -1.51
CA ARG A 339 -5.41 -3.11 -0.74
C ARG A 339 -5.19 -1.76 -0.05
N GLY A 340 -6.24 -0.94 -0.04
CA GLY A 340 -6.18 0.42 0.45
C GLY A 340 -7.53 1.03 0.81
N GLY A 341 -7.52 1.98 1.74
CA GLY A 341 -8.67 2.84 2.01
C GLY A 341 -8.93 3.83 0.88
N VAL A 342 -10.18 4.25 0.68
CA VAL A 342 -10.56 5.34 -0.23
C VAL A 342 -10.89 6.60 0.57
N ARG A 343 -10.13 7.67 0.39
CA ARG A 343 -10.30 8.94 1.11
C ARG A 343 -11.11 9.95 0.32
N TRP A 344 -12.05 10.61 0.98
CA TRP A 344 -12.62 11.83 0.42
C TRP A 344 -11.70 13.00 0.80
N SER A 345 -11.03 13.57 -0.20
CA SER A 345 -10.11 14.69 -0.04
C SER A 345 -10.78 16.04 -0.28
N GLU A 346 -10.29 17.06 0.41
CA GLU A 346 -10.63 18.47 0.18
C GLU A 346 -9.55 19.19 -0.68
N ARG A 347 -8.42 18.53 -0.96
CA ARG A 347 -7.24 19.07 -1.68
C ARG A 347 -7.38 18.94 -3.20
N ARG A 348 -8.25 19.73 -3.83
CA ARG A 348 -8.52 19.60 -5.28
C ARG A 348 -7.30 19.70 -6.17
N ASP A 349 -6.38 20.60 -5.84
CA ASP A 349 -5.25 20.92 -6.72
C ASP A 349 -4.15 19.84 -6.68
N ASP A 350 -4.03 19.09 -5.57
CA ASP A 350 -2.94 18.12 -5.37
C ASP A 350 -3.34 16.84 -4.61
N PHE A 351 -4.61 16.43 -4.68
CA PHE A 351 -5.10 15.24 -3.97
C PHE A 351 -4.30 13.99 -4.30
N ARG A 352 -3.77 13.84 -5.53
CA ARG A 352 -2.93 12.69 -5.87
C ARG A 352 -1.69 12.61 -4.97
N THR A 353 -1.04 13.72 -4.66
CA THR A 353 0.12 13.77 -3.76
C THR A 353 -0.27 13.29 -2.35
N GLU A 354 -1.40 13.76 -1.82
CA GLU A 354 -1.95 13.28 -0.55
C GLU A 354 -2.20 11.76 -0.58
N ILE A 355 -2.82 11.25 -1.65
CA ILE A 355 -3.10 9.81 -1.79
C ILE A 355 -1.81 9.00 -1.95
N LEU A 356 -0.78 9.55 -2.60
CA LEU A 356 0.53 8.90 -2.78
C LEU A 356 1.30 8.76 -1.46
N GLU A 357 1.29 9.79 -0.62
CA GLU A 357 1.87 9.76 0.74
C GLU A 357 1.17 8.70 1.60
N LEU A 358 -0.16 8.64 1.53
CA LEU A 358 -0.96 7.66 2.25
C LEU A 358 -0.76 6.24 1.72
N MET A 359 -0.62 6.04 0.41
CA MET A 359 -0.29 4.74 -0.18
C MET A 359 1.08 4.25 0.31
N SER A 360 2.09 5.13 0.30
CA SER A 360 3.44 4.82 0.75
C SER A 360 3.47 4.37 2.22
N THR A 361 2.74 5.07 3.08
CA THR A 361 2.57 4.67 4.49
C THR A 361 1.85 3.31 4.59
N GLN A 362 0.83 3.08 3.76
CA GLN A 362 0.10 1.82 3.73
C GLN A 362 0.97 0.65 3.24
N MET A 363 1.97 0.88 2.38
CA MET A 363 2.89 -0.18 1.94
C MET A 363 3.70 -0.74 3.11
N VAL A 364 4.24 0.12 3.96
CA VAL A 364 4.98 -0.29 5.17
C VAL A 364 4.06 -1.05 6.12
N LYS A 365 2.84 -0.52 6.34
CA LYS A 365 1.84 -1.17 7.21
C LYS A 365 1.40 -2.55 6.68
N ASN A 366 1.29 -2.71 5.37
CA ASN A 366 0.89 -3.96 4.73
C ASN A 366 2.05 -4.95 4.52
N ALA A 367 3.28 -4.62 4.92
CA ALA A 367 4.42 -5.52 4.76
C ALA A 367 4.17 -6.90 5.40
N VAL A 368 3.32 -6.94 6.43
CA VAL A 368 3.04 -8.09 7.28
C VAL A 368 1.85 -8.95 6.83
N ILE A 369 1.06 -8.49 5.85
CA ILE A 369 -0.14 -9.18 5.33
C ILE A 369 0.05 -9.62 3.88
N VAL A 370 -0.94 -10.28 3.29
CA VAL A 370 -0.87 -10.76 1.90
C VAL A 370 -0.78 -9.64 0.87
N PRO A 371 -1.75 -8.71 0.75
CA PRO A 371 -1.72 -7.65 -0.25
C PRO A 371 -0.69 -6.58 0.07
N GLN A 372 -0.09 -5.97 -0.96
CA GLN A 372 0.69 -4.74 -0.80
C GLN A 372 -0.21 -3.52 -0.53
N GLY A 373 0.40 -2.37 -0.26
CA GLY A 373 -0.32 -1.11 -0.05
C GLY A 373 -0.97 -0.59 -1.34
N ALA A 374 -2.22 -0.16 -1.22
CA ALA A 374 -2.90 0.71 -2.18
C ALA A 374 -3.54 1.89 -1.45
N LYS A 375 -3.98 2.90 -2.19
CA LYS A 375 -4.82 3.97 -1.65
C LYS A 375 -5.67 4.58 -2.76
N GLY A 376 -6.95 4.77 -2.47
CA GLY A 376 -7.84 5.56 -3.30
C GLY A 376 -8.08 6.94 -2.69
N GLY A 377 -8.43 7.90 -3.54
CA GLY A 377 -9.08 9.10 -3.07
C GLY A 377 -9.78 9.86 -4.18
N PHE A 378 -10.75 10.67 -3.78
CA PHE A 378 -11.55 11.46 -4.70
C PHE A 378 -11.87 12.84 -4.13
N VAL A 379 -12.16 13.77 -5.04
CA VAL A 379 -12.53 15.15 -4.77
C VAL A 379 -13.80 15.51 -5.52
N LEU A 380 -14.59 16.43 -4.95
CA LEU A 380 -15.71 17.06 -5.64
C LEU A 380 -15.22 18.32 -6.36
N LYS A 381 -15.58 18.50 -7.64
CA LYS A 381 -15.19 19.68 -8.44
C LYS A 381 -16.00 20.92 -8.10
N ALA A 382 -17.26 20.77 -7.72
CA ALA A 382 -18.13 21.87 -7.30
C ALA A 382 -18.19 21.97 -5.76
N PRO A 383 -18.11 23.19 -5.17
CA PRO A 383 -18.35 23.36 -3.74
C PRO A 383 -19.80 23.03 -3.41
N VAL A 384 -20.02 22.24 -2.36
CA VAL A 384 -21.37 21.82 -1.95
C VAL A 384 -21.83 22.66 -0.76
N VAL A 385 -23.02 23.26 -0.86
CA VAL A 385 -23.58 24.11 0.20
C VAL A 385 -24.41 23.27 1.17
N GLY A 386 -24.03 23.26 2.46
CA GLY A 386 -24.77 22.61 3.55
C GLY A 386 -24.40 21.15 3.83
N VAL A 387 -24.53 20.73 5.09
CA VAL A 387 -24.05 19.44 5.62
C VAL A 387 -24.73 18.23 4.95
N ARG A 388 -26.05 18.26 4.76
CA ARG A 388 -26.79 17.16 4.10
C ARG A 388 -26.46 17.06 2.62
N GLY A 389 -26.45 18.19 1.91
CA GLY A 389 -26.08 18.23 0.49
C GLY A 389 -24.65 17.72 0.26
N SER A 390 -23.73 18.04 1.17
CA SER A 390 -22.35 17.55 1.14
C SER A 390 -22.27 16.02 1.23
N SER A 391 -23.00 15.39 2.16
CA SER A 391 -22.97 13.92 2.33
C SER A 391 -23.50 13.16 1.11
N ASP A 392 -24.60 13.62 0.50
CA ASP A 392 -25.20 12.94 -0.66
C ASP A 392 -24.32 13.06 -1.90
N ALA A 393 -23.78 14.26 -2.16
CA ALA A 393 -22.83 14.48 -3.25
C ALA A 393 -21.55 13.65 -3.09
N GLY A 394 -21.05 13.53 -1.86
CA GLY A 394 -19.91 12.67 -1.55
C GLY A 394 -20.18 11.19 -1.83
N ARG A 395 -21.37 10.68 -1.44
CA ARG A 395 -21.79 9.30 -1.71
C ARG A 395 -21.98 9.03 -3.20
N GLU A 396 -22.56 9.98 -3.95
CA GLU A 396 -22.69 9.87 -5.41
C GLU A 396 -21.31 9.80 -6.09
N ALA A 397 -20.41 10.72 -5.75
CA ALA A 397 -19.05 10.74 -6.28
C ALA A 397 -18.27 9.47 -5.93
N TYR A 398 -18.39 8.97 -4.71
CA TYR A 398 -17.83 7.68 -4.32
C TYR A 398 -18.38 6.54 -5.20
N GLY A 399 -19.69 6.52 -5.45
CA GLY A 399 -20.30 5.55 -6.34
C GLY A 399 -19.81 5.64 -7.80
N ILE A 400 -19.60 6.85 -8.33
CA ILE A 400 -19.00 7.05 -9.66
C ILE A 400 -17.57 6.49 -9.68
N PHE A 401 -16.79 6.78 -8.63
CA PHE A 401 -15.42 6.30 -8.50
C PHE A 401 -15.34 4.78 -8.49
N ILE A 402 -16.11 4.12 -7.61
CA ILE A 402 -16.11 2.65 -7.49
C ILE A 402 -16.53 1.97 -8.82
N ARG A 403 -17.54 2.49 -9.52
CA ARG A 403 -17.93 1.98 -10.84
C ARG A 403 -16.81 2.12 -11.87
N GLY A 404 -16.12 3.27 -11.89
CA GLY A 404 -14.97 3.49 -12.75
C GLY A 404 -13.81 2.52 -12.48
N LEU A 405 -13.57 2.17 -11.20
CA LEU A 405 -12.57 1.14 -10.85
C LEU A 405 -13.00 -0.26 -11.36
N LEU A 406 -14.26 -0.64 -11.15
CA LEU A 406 -14.80 -1.94 -11.54
C LEU A 406 -14.88 -2.11 -13.06
N ASP A 407 -15.16 -1.04 -13.81
CA ASP A 407 -15.16 -1.05 -15.28
C ASP A 407 -13.81 -1.51 -15.87
N LEU A 408 -12.70 -1.29 -15.15
CA LEU A 408 -11.34 -1.64 -15.59
C LEU A 408 -10.77 -2.88 -14.91
N THR A 409 -11.53 -3.52 -14.02
CA THR A 409 -11.08 -4.67 -13.21
C THR A 409 -11.62 -5.98 -13.80
N ASP A 410 -10.78 -7.01 -13.85
CA ASP A 410 -11.19 -8.31 -14.39
C ASP A 410 -12.11 -9.07 -13.44
N ASN A 411 -13.03 -9.88 -13.98
CA ASN A 411 -13.88 -10.76 -13.16
C ASN A 411 -13.58 -12.24 -13.46
N PRO A 412 -12.92 -13.00 -12.57
CA PRO A 412 -12.58 -14.39 -12.82
C PRO A 412 -13.83 -15.28 -12.84
N LYS A 413 -14.06 -16.00 -13.95
CA LYS A 413 -14.99 -17.14 -14.05
C LYS A 413 -14.24 -18.37 -14.52
N GLY A 414 -13.86 -19.24 -13.58
CA GLY A 414 -12.99 -20.38 -13.87
C GLY A 414 -11.54 -19.94 -14.13
N ALA A 415 -10.86 -20.56 -15.10
CA ALA A 415 -9.45 -20.30 -15.39
C ALA A 415 -9.20 -19.05 -16.26
N VAL A 416 -10.23 -18.52 -16.93
CA VAL A 416 -10.12 -17.36 -17.83
C VAL A 416 -10.89 -16.18 -17.22
N PRO A 417 -10.27 -14.99 -17.08
CA PRO A 417 -10.98 -13.80 -16.64
C PRO A 417 -12.07 -13.42 -17.64
N GLU A 418 -13.31 -13.26 -17.18
CA GLU A 418 -14.39 -12.69 -17.96
C GLU A 418 -14.18 -11.16 -18.02
N ARG A 419 -14.22 -10.63 -19.24
CA ARG A 419 -14.10 -9.21 -19.54
C ARG A 419 -15.18 -8.84 -20.56
N PRO A 420 -15.69 -7.59 -20.56
CA PRO A 420 -16.44 -7.08 -21.70
C PRO A 420 -15.60 -7.24 -22.97
N ALA A 421 -16.20 -7.70 -24.08
CA ALA A 421 -15.49 -7.89 -25.34
C ALA A 421 -14.92 -6.56 -25.88
N GLU A 422 -15.51 -5.44 -25.44
CA GLU A 422 -15.16 -4.08 -25.76
C GLU A 422 -14.01 -3.52 -24.89
N LEU A 423 -13.56 -4.24 -23.85
CA LEU A 423 -12.45 -3.78 -23.00
C LEU A 423 -11.10 -4.32 -23.51
N LEU A 424 -10.35 -3.48 -24.21
CA LEU A 424 -8.97 -3.81 -24.62
C LEU A 424 -7.99 -3.60 -23.45
N CYS A 425 -7.11 -4.58 -23.23
CA CYS A 425 -6.16 -4.61 -22.12
C CYS A 425 -4.72 -4.79 -22.63
N TYR A 426 -3.81 -3.91 -22.26
CA TYR A 426 -2.36 -3.98 -22.56
C TYR A 426 -1.54 -4.52 -21.38
N ASP A 427 -2.20 -5.02 -20.34
CA ASP A 427 -1.62 -5.61 -19.14
C ASP A 427 -2.10 -7.04 -18.93
N ASP A 428 -1.44 -7.73 -18.00
CA ASP A 428 -1.84 -9.06 -17.55
C ASP A 428 -3.23 -9.07 -16.89
N PRO A 429 -3.85 -10.27 -16.70
CA PRO A 429 -5.00 -10.44 -15.83
C PRO A 429 -4.88 -9.77 -14.47
N ASP A 430 -5.86 -8.95 -14.12
CA ASP A 430 -5.87 -8.17 -12.90
C ASP A 430 -7.26 -8.17 -12.24
N PRO A 431 -7.64 -9.29 -11.59
CA PRO A 431 -8.97 -9.46 -11.00
C PRO A 431 -9.08 -9.00 -9.55
N TYR A 432 -7.96 -8.66 -8.90
CA TYR A 432 -7.95 -8.36 -7.47
C TYR A 432 -8.03 -6.86 -7.21
N LEU A 433 -9.19 -6.41 -6.72
CA LEU A 433 -9.42 -5.05 -6.27
C LEU A 433 -10.21 -5.09 -4.96
N VAL A 434 -9.60 -4.65 -3.86
CA VAL A 434 -10.24 -4.55 -2.55
C VAL A 434 -10.08 -3.13 -2.02
N VAL A 435 -11.21 -2.52 -1.66
CA VAL A 435 -11.25 -1.19 -1.04
C VAL A 435 -11.53 -1.28 0.45
N ALA A 436 -11.16 -0.25 1.19
CA ALA A 436 -11.51 -0.09 2.59
C ALA A 436 -12.04 1.33 2.85
N ALA A 437 -12.71 1.49 3.98
CA ALA A 437 -13.09 2.80 4.47
C ALA A 437 -11.87 3.64 4.90
N ASP A 438 -11.97 4.96 4.74
CA ASP A 438 -11.01 5.94 5.22
C ASP A 438 -11.74 7.21 5.71
N LYS A 439 -10.99 8.29 5.98
CA LYS A 439 -11.54 9.59 6.34
C LYS A 439 -12.53 10.06 5.25
N GLY A 440 -13.74 10.39 5.70
CA GLY A 440 -14.83 10.85 4.83
C GLY A 440 -15.65 9.74 4.16
N THR A 441 -15.26 8.46 4.31
CA THR A 441 -15.94 7.31 3.66
C THR A 441 -16.29 6.18 4.63
N ALA A 442 -16.20 6.41 5.94
CA ALA A 442 -16.41 5.42 6.99
C ALA A 442 -17.72 4.60 6.86
N ASN A 443 -18.79 5.21 6.34
CA ASN A 443 -20.09 4.57 6.19
C ASN A 443 -20.37 4.06 4.77
N PHE A 444 -19.39 4.09 3.85
CA PHE A 444 -19.61 3.76 2.43
C PHE A 444 -19.17 2.33 2.05
N SER A 445 -18.65 1.53 2.98
CA SER A 445 -18.25 0.15 2.68
C SER A 445 -19.42 -0.72 2.21
N ASP A 446 -20.61 -0.55 2.79
CA ASP A 446 -21.80 -1.28 2.37
C ASP A 446 -22.25 -0.82 0.95
N ASP A 447 -22.12 0.48 0.62
CA ASP A 447 -22.36 1.00 -0.74
C ASP A 447 -21.43 0.36 -1.78
N ALA A 448 -20.14 0.27 -1.46
CA ALA A 448 -19.15 -0.36 -2.35
C ALA A 448 -19.45 -1.85 -2.59
N ASN A 449 -19.85 -2.58 -1.54
CA ASN A 449 -20.24 -3.99 -1.65
C ASN A 449 -21.54 -4.17 -2.46
N GLU A 450 -22.51 -3.25 -2.33
CA GLU A 450 -23.73 -3.25 -3.15
C GLU A 450 -23.40 -3.02 -4.64
N ILE A 451 -22.58 -2.02 -4.95
CA ILE A 451 -22.11 -1.76 -6.32
C ILE A 451 -21.35 -2.97 -6.89
N ALA A 452 -20.46 -3.59 -6.10
CA ALA A 452 -19.74 -4.79 -6.53
C ALA A 452 -20.68 -5.97 -6.81
N ALA A 453 -21.73 -6.14 -6.00
CA ALA A 453 -22.75 -7.15 -6.22
C ALA A 453 -23.57 -6.88 -7.50
N ASP A 454 -23.93 -5.62 -7.78
CA ASP A 454 -24.61 -5.21 -9.03
C ASP A 454 -23.76 -5.49 -10.27
N TYR A 455 -22.43 -5.39 -10.15
CA TYR A 455 -21.50 -5.76 -11.20
C TYR A 455 -21.33 -7.28 -11.36
N GLY A 456 -21.85 -8.08 -10.43
CA GLY A 456 -21.59 -9.52 -10.36
C GLY A 456 -20.12 -9.83 -10.09
N PHE A 457 -19.41 -8.92 -9.42
CA PHE A 457 -17.98 -9.04 -9.16
C PHE A 457 -17.70 -10.18 -8.17
N TRP A 458 -16.70 -11.02 -8.48
CA TRP A 458 -16.45 -12.28 -7.79
C TRP A 458 -16.19 -12.16 -6.28
N LEU A 459 -15.64 -11.03 -5.82
CA LEU A 459 -15.42 -10.78 -4.40
C LEU A 459 -16.71 -10.55 -3.63
N GLY A 460 -17.80 -10.14 -4.29
CA GLY A 460 -19.08 -9.84 -3.64
C GLY A 460 -18.90 -8.93 -2.42
N ASP A 461 -19.29 -9.41 -1.23
CA ASP A 461 -19.19 -8.68 0.04
C ASP A 461 -17.82 -8.77 0.73
N ALA A 462 -16.80 -9.27 0.02
CA ALA A 462 -15.38 -9.13 0.34
C ALA A 462 -14.70 -7.98 -0.41
N PHE A 463 -15.40 -7.31 -1.34
CA PHE A 463 -14.86 -6.18 -2.12
C PHE A 463 -14.47 -5.00 -1.23
N ALA A 464 -15.32 -4.67 -0.25
CA ALA A 464 -15.08 -3.62 0.72
C ALA A 464 -15.08 -4.18 2.15
N THR A 465 -13.98 -3.90 2.87
CA THR A 465 -13.82 -4.31 4.27
C THR A 465 -14.40 -3.30 5.26
N GLY A 466 -14.74 -3.75 6.47
CA GLY A 466 -15.31 -2.91 7.53
C GLY A 466 -16.84 -2.71 7.45
N GLY A 467 -17.53 -3.47 6.59
CA GLY A 467 -18.99 -3.48 6.50
C GLY A 467 -19.68 -4.30 7.62
N SER A 468 -21.00 -4.40 7.53
CA SER A 468 -21.85 -5.01 8.57
C SER A 468 -21.68 -6.53 8.76
N ASN A 469 -21.12 -7.24 7.78
CA ASN A 469 -21.02 -8.72 7.74
C ASN A 469 -19.58 -9.26 7.92
N GLY A 470 -18.76 -8.60 8.74
CA GLY A 470 -17.34 -8.93 8.94
C GLY A 470 -16.92 -9.08 10.41
N PHE A 471 -15.62 -9.07 10.67
CA PHE A 471 -15.09 -9.00 12.02
C PHE A 471 -15.27 -7.58 12.58
N HIS A 472 -15.95 -7.47 13.73
CA HIS A 472 -16.11 -6.19 14.40
C HIS A 472 -14.86 -5.82 15.20
N HIS A 473 -13.96 -5.06 14.58
CA HIS A 473 -12.68 -4.62 15.19
C HIS A 473 -12.83 -4.06 16.60
N LYS A 474 -13.79 -3.13 16.81
CA LYS A 474 -14.04 -2.55 18.13
C LYS A 474 -14.51 -3.56 19.18
N LYS A 475 -15.34 -4.53 18.78
CA LYS A 475 -15.84 -5.58 19.67
C LYS A 475 -14.73 -6.59 20.03
N LEU A 476 -13.84 -6.88 19.09
CA LEU A 476 -12.71 -7.79 19.28
C LEU A 476 -11.53 -7.11 19.97
N GLY A 477 -11.47 -5.78 19.93
CA GLY A 477 -10.38 -4.96 20.47
C GLY A 477 -9.02 -5.27 19.87
N ILE A 478 -8.97 -5.86 18.66
CA ILE A 478 -7.77 -6.54 18.16
C ILE A 478 -6.58 -5.60 17.99
N THR A 479 -6.83 -4.36 17.54
CA THR A 479 -5.78 -3.35 17.34
C THR A 479 -5.14 -2.94 18.66
N ALA A 480 -5.96 -2.72 19.69
CA ALA A 480 -5.46 -2.41 21.03
C ALA A 480 -4.72 -3.61 21.64
N ARG A 481 -5.24 -4.84 21.46
CA ARG A 481 -4.60 -6.08 21.93
C ARG A 481 -3.24 -6.30 21.26
N GLY A 482 -3.13 -6.07 19.95
CA GLY A 482 -1.87 -6.16 19.21
C GLY A 482 -0.83 -5.18 19.71
N ALA A 483 -1.20 -3.90 19.86
CA ALA A 483 -0.30 -2.88 20.40
C ALA A 483 0.10 -3.20 21.85
N TRP A 484 -0.81 -3.77 22.65
CA TRP A 484 -0.52 -4.19 24.02
C TRP A 484 0.50 -5.33 24.08
N VAL A 485 0.45 -6.31 23.15
CA VAL A 485 1.47 -7.37 23.05
C VAL A 485 2.86 -6.78 22.81
N CYS A 486 2.98 -5.74 22.00
CA CYS A 486 4.24 -5.01 21.79
C CYS A 486 4.68 -4.24 23.05
N VAL A 487 3.75 -3.58 23.73
CA VAL A 487 4.02 -2.87 25.00
C VAL A 487 4.50 -3.84 26.09
N GLN A 488 3.88 -5.01 26.23
CA GLN A 488 4.30 -6.05 27.16
C GLN A 488 5.76 -6.45 26.95
N ARG A 489 6.23 -6.55 25.70
CA ARG A 489 7.64 -6.84 25.40
C ARG A 489 8.57 -5.75 25.93
N HIS A 490 8.28 -4.48 25.70
CA HIS A 490 9.13 -3.39 26.19
C HIS A 490 9.30 -3.40 27.71
N PHE A 491 8.23 -3.69 28.45
CA PHE A 491 8.28 -3.81 29.91
C PHE A 491 9.01 -5.07 30.36
N ARG A 492 8.79 -6.21 29.68
CA ARG A 492 9.50 -7.46 29.98
C ARG A 492 11.02 -7.32 29.81
N GLU A 493 11.45 -6.66 28.74
CA GLU A 493 12.86 -6.30 28.49
C GLU A 493 13.43 -5.26 29.48
N SER A 494 12.58 -4.71 30.36
CA SER A 494 12.98 -3.85 31.47
C SER A 494 12.87 -4.57 32.81
N GLY A 495 12.56 -5.87 32.82
CA GLY A 495 12.35 -6.66 34.04
C GLY A 495 11.04 -6.33 34.76
N HIS A 496 10.05 -5.76 34.07
CA HIS A 496 8.77 -5.36 34.66
C HIS A 496 7.60 -6.13 34.02
N ASP A 497 6.83 -6.83 34.84
CA ASP A 497 5.62 -7.53 34.39
C ASP A 497 4.38 -6.67 34.67
N ILE A 498 3.74 -6.15 33.60
CA ILE A 498 2.57 -5.27 33.69
C ILE A 498 1.25 -6.01 33.97
N ASP A 499 1.26 -7.34 33.88
CA ASP A 499 0.11 -8.17 34.25
C ASP A 499 0.07 -8.38 35.78
N GLU A 500 1.20 -8.23 36.47
CA GLU A 500 1.32 -8.35 37.93
C GLU A 500 1.48 -7.00 38.65
N HIS A 501 2.14 -6.02 38.03
CA HIS A 501 2.52 -4.76 38.66
C HIS A 501 1.71 -3.56 38.15
N SER A 502 1.55 -2.54 39.01
CA SER A 502 0.83 -1.30 38.64
C SER A 502 1.58 -0.47 37.62
N LEU A 503 0.85 0.08 36.65
CA LEU A 503 1.39 0.86 35.54
C LEU A 503 0.80 2.28 35.53
N SER A 504 1.63 3.32 35.65
CA SER A 504 1.17 4.71 35.47
C SER A 504 1.06 5.08 33.99
N VAL A 505 -0.08 5.63 33.58
CA VAL A 505 -0.39 5.85 32.16
C VAL A 505 -0.89 7.27 31.90
N ILE A 506 -0.39 7.87 30.83
CA ILE A 506 -1.09 8.96 30.12
C ILE A 506 -1.53 8.41 28.78
N GLY A 507 -2.71 8.79 28.31
CA GLY A 507 -3.15 8.39 26.98
C GLY A 507 -3.80 9.49 26.15
N VAL A 508 -3.71 9.34 24.83
CA VAL A 508 -4.36 10.22 23.86
C VAL A 508 -5.58 9.50 23.32
N GLY A 509 -6.78 10.02 23.59
CA GLY A 509 -8.07 9.44 23.21
C GLY A 509 -9.12 9.54 24.31
N GLY A 510 -10.27 8.92 24.05
CA GLY A 510 -11.38 8.80 25.01
C GLY A 510 -11.89 7.37 25.12
N MET A 511 -12.58 7.06 26.22
CA MET A 511 -13.12 5.72 26.48
C MET A 511 -14.13 5.29 25.41
N GLU A 512 -14.75 6.23 24.71
CA GLU A 512 -15.62 5.97 23.56
C GLU A 512 -14.87 5.42 22.32
N GLY A 513 -13.56 5.66 22.24
CA GLY A 513 -12.70 5.26 21.14
C GLY A 513 -12.39 3.76 21.12
N ASP A 514 -12.24 3.19 19.92
CA ASP A 514 -11.92 1.77 19.73
C ASP A 514 -10.58 1.41 20.39
N VAL A 515 -9.48 2.02 19.92
CA VAL A 515 -8.12 1.67 20.38
C VAL A 515 -7.90 2.12 21.83
N PHE A 516 -8.24 3.37 22.15
CA PHE A 516 -8.07 3.90 23.50
C PHE A 516 -8.89 3.13 24.53
N GLY A 517 -10.20 2.98 24.28
CA GLY A 517 -11.12 2.35 25.21
C GLY A 517 -10.77 0.88 25.47
N ASN A 518 -10.54 0.10 24.41
CA ASN A 518 -10.09 -1.29 24.56
C ASN A 518 -8.74 -1.37 25.29
N GLY A 519 -7.76 -0.56 24.90
CA GLY A 519 -6.41 -0.58 25.49
C GLY A 519 -6.40 -0.27 26.99
N MET A 520 -7.17 0.73 27.43
CA MET A 520 -7.29 1.10 28.84
C MET A 520 -8.09 0.10 29.69
N LEU A 521 -8.66 -0.94 29.08
CA LEU A 521 -9.37 -2.03 29.75
C LEU A 521 -8.63 -3.38 29.68
N LEU A 522 -7.47 -3.47 29.03
CA LEU A 522 -6.70 -4.71 28.94
C LEU A 522 -6.06 -5.14 30.27
N SER A 523 -5.84 -4.19 31.19
CA SER A 523 -5.29 -4.49 32.51
C SER A 523 -5.95 -3.65 33.60
N ASN A 524 -6.30 -4.29 34.70
CA ASN A 524 -6.79 -3.64 35.92
C ASN A 524 -5.65 -3.05 36.79
N ASN A 525 -4.40 -3.20 36.36
CA ASN A 525 -3.23 -2.60 37.01
C ASN A 525 -2.92 -1.19 36.50
N ILE A 526 -3.65 -0.71 35.48
CA ILE A 526 -3.48 0.62 34.90
C ILE A 526 -3.98 1.69 35.88
N ARG A 527 -3.07 2.59 36.28
CA ARG A 527 -3.35 3.88 36.92
C ARG A 527 -3.32 4.97 35.85
N LEU A 528 -4.48 5.27 35.27
CA LEU A 528 -4.59 6.32 34.24
C LEU A 528 -4.52 7.69 34.93
N LEU A 529 -3.36 8.33 34.85
CA LEU A 529 -3.11 9.61 35.52
C LEU A 529 -3.61 10.80 34.69
N GLY A 530 -3.71 10.63 33.38
CA GLY A 530 -4.31 11.63 32.52
C GLY A 530 -4.66 11.11 31.15
N ALA A 531 -5.66 11.73 30.52
CA ALA A 531 -6.02 11.46 29.14
C ALA A 531 -6.57 12.72 28.46
N PHE A 532 -6.52 12.80 27.14
CA PHE A 532 -7.15 13.90 26.42
C PHE A 532 -7.61 13.51 25.02
N ASN A 533 -8.65 14.16 24.53
CA ASN A 533 -9.16 14.02 23.15
C ASN A 533 -9.39 15.41 22.53
N ALA A 534 -10.19 15.49 21.47
CA ALA A 534 -10.52 16.77 20.83
C ALA A 534 -11.28 17.74 21.76
N ASP A 535 -12.00 17.23 22.75
CA ASP A 535 -12.97 18.00 23.54
C ASP A 535 -12.58 18.19 25.01
N TYR A 536 -11.94 17.18 25.61
CA TYR A 536 -11.73 17.09 27.06
C TYR A 536 -10.31 16.68 27.44
N ILE A 537 -9.91 17.10 28.64
CA ILE A 537 -8.66 16.73 29.33
C ILE A 537 -9.04 16.14 30.68
N PHE A 538 -8.74 14.87 30.88
CA PHE A 538 -8.89 14.11 32.13
C PHE A 538 -7.55 14.12 32.89
N ILE A 539 -7.58 14.42 34.19
CA ILE A 539 -6.43 14.35 35.09
C ILE A 539 -6.86 13.68 36.39
N ASP A 540 -6.08 12.70 36.85
CA ASP A 540 -6.24 12.08 38.17
C ASP A 540 -4.84 11.74 38.73
N PRO A 541 -4.27 12.51 39.67
CA PRO A 541 -2.88 12.31 40.10
C PRO A 541 -2.62 11.00 40.87
N ASN A 542 -3.65 10.40 41.48
CA ASN A 542 -3.51 9.20 42.30
C ASN A 542 -4.76 8.29 42.29
N PRO A 543 -5.19 7.78 41.11
CA PRO A 543 -6.38 6.98 40.99
C PRO A 543 -6.23 5.63 41.71
N ASP A 544 -7.31 5.18 42.34
CA ASP A 544 -7.42 3.78 42.75
C ASP A 544 -7.63 2.90 41.51
N ARG A 545 -6.79 1.88 41.34
CA ARG A 545 -6.77 1.05 40.13
C ARG A 545 -8.06 0.27 39.90
N GLN A 546 -8.70 -0.23 40.96
CA GLN A 546 -9.90 -1.07 40.83
C GLN A 546 -11.14 -0.19 40.59
N ILE A 547 -11.29 0.87 41.37
CA ILE A 547 -12.41 1.81 41.24
C ILE A 547 -12.37 2.50 39.88
N SER A 548 -11.22 3.04 39.48
CA SER A 548 -11.07 3.72 38.19
C SER A 548 -11.21 2.78 36.99
N PHE A 549 -10.81 1.50 37.12
CA PHE A 549 -11.05 0.49 36.09
C PHE A 549 -12.55 0.25 35.87
N MET A 550 -13.31 0.06 36.96
CA MET A 550 -14.76 -0.14 36.85
C MET A 550 -15.47 1.08 36.24
N GLU A 551 -15.04 2.29 36.58
CA GLU A 551 -15.62 3.51 35.99
C GLU A 551 -15.27 3.68 34.51
N ARG A 552 -14.00 3.43 34.13
CA ARG A 552 -13.61 3.39 32.71
C ARG A 552 -14.43 2.37 31.92
N ARG A 553 -14.66 1.19 32.48
CA ARG A 553 -15.48 0.15 31.87
C ARG A 553 -16.92 0.61 31.70
N ARG A 554 -17.51 1.25 32.72
CA ARG A 554 -18.86 1.83 32.62
C ARG A 554 -18.95 2.84 31.49
N LEU A 555 -17.96 3.74 31.36
CA LEU A 555 -17.92 4.70 30.24
C LEU A 555 -17.85 3.98 28.89
N PHE A 556 -16.90 3.03 28.72
CA PHE A 556 -16.75 2.27 27.48
C PHE A 556 -18.04 1.55 27.04
N GLU A 557 -18.76 0.93 27.98
CA GLU A 557 -20.00 0.19 27.73
C GLU A 557 -21.23 1.11 27.54
N THR A 558 -21.16 2.37 28.00
CA THR A 558 -22.27 3.33 27.88
C THR A 558 -22.22 4.07 26.55
N VAL A 559 -23.19 3.79 25.67
CA VAL A 559 -23.33 4.43 24.36
C VAL A 559 -23.45 5.96 24.49
N GLY A 560 -22.62 6.69 23.75
CA GLY A 560 -22.63 8.16 23.73
C GLY A 560 -21.97 8.82 24.94
N SER A 561 -21.37 8.06 25.86
CA SER A 561 -20.61 8.64 26.96
C SER A 561 -19.27 9.22 26.48
N SER A 562 -18.68 10.07 27.32
CA SER A 562 -17.40 10.72 27.10
C SER A 562 -16.67 10.95 28.44
N TRP A 563 -15.48 11.55 28.40
CA TRP A 563 -14.80 11.99 29.63
C TRP A 563 -15.65 12.89 30.54
N ARG A 564 -16.58 13.67 29.97
CA ARG A 564 -17.51 14.50 30.75
C ARG A 564 -18.36 13.69 31.73
N ASP A 565 -18.65 12.44 31.38
CA ASP A 565 -19.56 11.58 32.12
C ASP A 565 -18.85 10.79 33.23
N TYR A 566 -17.53 10.99 33.40
CA TYR A 566 -16.76 10.38 34.48
C TYR A 566 -17.27 10.87 35.83
N ASN A 567 -17.59 9.95 36.74
CA ASN A 567 -18.12 10.27 38.05
C ASN A 567 -17.08 11.01 38.92
N PRO A 568 -17.29 12.30 39.25
CA PRO A 568 -16.30 13.09 40.00
C PRO A 568 -16.04 12.56 41.41
N ALA A 569 -16.99 11.81 42.00
CA ALA A 569 -16.83 11.24 43.34
C ALA A 569 -15.80 10.09 43.39
N LEU A 570 -15.40 9.56 42.23
CA LEU A 570 -14.42 8.46 42.11
C LEU A 570 -13.00 8.95 41.82
N LEU A 571 -12.83 10.26 41.54
CA LEU A 571 -11.52 10.87 41.31
C LEU A 571 -10.73 10.97 42.62
N SER A 572 -9.42 10.79 42.55
CA SER A 572 -8.57 11.04 43.72
C SER A 572 -8.46 12.54 44.02
N PRO A 573 -7.98 12.93 45.23
CA PRO A 573 -7.71 14.32 45.54
C PRO A 573 -6.86 15.01 44.47
N GLY A 574 -7.40 16.09 43.89
CA GLY A 574 -6.75 16.85 42.83
C GLY A 574 -7.06 16.39 41.40
N GLY A 575 -7.87 15.33 41.22
CA GLY A 575 -8.38 14.90 39.92
C GLY A 575 -9.54 15.76 39.41
N ALA A 576 -9.65 15.91 38.08
CA ALA A 576 -10.69 16.68 37.41
C ALA A 576 -10.78 16.36 35.91
N VAL A 577 -11.93 16.70 35.32
CA VAL A 577 -12.14 16.72 33.86
C VAL A 577 -12.38 18.16 33.40
N TYR A 578 -11.55 18.62 32.46
CA TYR A 578 -11.60 19.95 31.89
C TYR A 578 -12.04 19.90 30.43
N ARG A 579 -12.63 20.99 29.92
CA ARG A 579 -12.77 21.20 28.48
C ARG A 579 -11.44 21.66 27.90
N ARG A 580 -11.01 21.07 26.78
CA ARG A 580 -9.78 21.46 26.07
C ARG A 580 -9.83 22.93 25.64
N GLY A 581 -10.98 23.38 25.15
CA GLY A 581 -11.20 24.78 24.74
C GLY A 581 -11.48 25.77 25.90
N ALA A 582 -11.25 25.39 27.16
CA ALA A 582 -11.38 26.33 28.28
C ALA A 582 -10.27 27.40 28.21
N LYS A 583 -10.63 28.67 28.48
CA LYS A 583 -9.67 29.79 28.49
C LYS A 583 -8.60 29.65 29.58
N ASP A 584 -9.04 29.22 30.76
CA ASP A 584 -8.20 29.03 31.93
C ASP A 584 -8.55 27.71 32.62
N ILE A 585 -7.53 26.88 32.79
CA ILE A 585 -7.53 25.63 33.55
C ILE A 585 -6.62 25.82 34.77
N PHE A 586 -7.19 25.71 35.97
CA PHE A 586 -6.44 25.83 37.22
C PHE A 586 -6.11 24.44 37.76
N LEU A 587 -4.84 24.05 37.65
CA LEU A 587 -4.36 22.76 38.14
C LEU A 587 -4.30 22.74 39.68
N SER A 588 -4.82 21.66 40.27
CA SER A 588 -4.72 21.38 41.71
C SER A 588 -3.28 21.33 42.20
N PRO A 589 -3.00 21.54 43.51
CA PRO A 589 -1.66 21.36 44.06
C PRO A 589 -1.04 19.99 43.75
N GLU A 590 -1.84 18.92 43.80
CA GLU A 590 -1.46 17.54 43.51
C GLU A 590 -1.09 17.37 42.03
N ALA A 591 -1.93 17.86 41.11
CA ALA A 591 -1.65 17.80 39.67
C ALA A 591 -0.40 18.63 39.30
N ARG A 592 -0.21 19.81 39.91
CA ARG A 592 1.00 20.62 39.69
C ARG A 592 2.28 19.96 40.21
N LYS A 593 2.20 19.24 41.33
CA LYS A 593 3.33 18.50 41.89
C LYS A 593 3.80 17.40 40.93
N TRP A 594 2.87 16.75 40.22
CA TRP A 594 3.19 15.70 39.25
C TRP A 594 3.61 16.26 37.88
N LEU A 595 2.78 17.09 37.25
CA LEU A 595 3.02 17.60 35.90
C LEU A 595 4.18 18.60 35.82
N GLY A 596 4.45 19.30 36.92
CA GLY A 596 5.29 20.49 36.93
C GLY A 596 4.54 21.68 36.33
N GLY A 597 4.53 22.82 37.01
CA GLY A 597 3.82 24.01 36.55
C GLY A 597 3.79 25.11 37.59
N ARG A 598 3.78 26.37 37.15
CA ARG A 598 3.68 27.54 38.03
C ARG A 598 2.23 27.68 38.57
N SER A 599 2.05 28.47 39.62
CA SER A 599 0.71 28.89 40.04
C SER A 599 0.10 29.85 39.01
N GLY A 600 -1.10 29.55 38.52
CA GLY A 600 -1.79 30.35 37.50
C GLY A 600 -2.78 29.51 36.69
N GLY A 601 -3.52 30.17 35.79
CA GLY A 601 -4.34 29.51 34.77
C GLY A 601 -3.48 29.07 33.59
N PHE A 602 -3.83 27.92 32.99
CA PHE A 602 -3.25 27.39 31.75
C PHE A 602 -4.34 27.30 30.67
N ASP A 603 -3.98 27.42 29.39
CA ASP A 603 -4.87 26.97 28.32
C ASP A 603 -4.80 25.42 28.19
N GLY A 604 -5.76 24.83 27.47
CA GLY A 604 -5.80 23.38 27.27
C GLY A 604 -4.55 22.81 26.60
N GLU A 605 -4.01 23.52 25.61
CA GLU A 605 -2.82 23.09 24.87
C GLU A 605 -1.56 23.08 25.76
N ALA A 606 -1.41 24.05 26.67
CA ALA A 606 -0.35 24.05 27.66
C ALA A 606 -0.45 22.87 28.63
N VAL A 607 -1.66 22.52 29.08
CA VAL A 607 -1.86 21.35 29.94
C VAL A 607 -1.50 20.06 29.19
N ILE A 608 -1.90 19.93 27.91
CA ILE A 608 -1.53 18.79 27.06
C ILE A 608 -0.02 18.67 26.92
N ARG A 609 0.71 19.77 26.66
CA ARG A 609 2.18 19.76 26.61
C ARG A 609 2.80 19.27 27.92
N LEU A 610 2.29 19.73 29.07
CA LEU A 610 2.75 19.27 30.37
C LEU A 610 2.51 17.77 30.58
N MET A 611 1.36 17.27 30.13
CA MET A 611 1.02 15.83 30.20
C MET A 611 1.94 15.00 29.30
N LEU A 612 2.14 15.38 28.04
CA LEU A 612 3.02 14.66 27.11
C LEU A 612 4.47 14.59 27.64
N ALA A 613 4.93 15.66 28.28
CA ALA A 613 6.24 15.73 28.90
C ALA A 613 6.28 15.16 30.34
N ALA A 614 5.20 14.63 30.91
CA ALA A 614 5.18 14.16 32.30
C ALA A 614 5.90 12.82 32.48
N PRO A 615 6.48 12.55 33.68
CA PRO A 615 7.04 11.23 33.97
C PRO A 615 5.91 10.23 34.24
N VAL A 616 5.85 9.19 33.40
CA VAL A 616 4.93 8.03 33.52
C VAL A 616 5.60 6.77 33.00
N ASP A 617 5.03 5.61 33.29
CA ASP A 617 5.54 4.36 32.75
C ASP A 617 5.17 4.19 31.28
N LEU A 618 3.91 4.46 30.92
CA LEU A 618 3.40 4.32 29.54
C LEU A 618 2.73 5.61 29.05
N LEU A 619 3.11 6.04 27.85
CA LEU A 619 2.32 6.96 27.03
C LEU A 619 1.58 6.14 25.95
N TRP A 620 0.26 6.11 26.03
CA TRP A 620 -0.59 5.33 25.12
C TRP A 620 -1.23 6.21 24.05
N MET A 621 -0.83 6.04 22.80
CA MET A 621 -1.43 6.76 21.67
C MET A 621 -2.64 5.95 21.17
N GLY A 622 -3.84 6.26 21.66
CA GLY A 622 -5.10 5.58 21.30
C GLY A 622 -6.04 6.39 20.40
N GLY A 623 -5.62 7.59 19.99
CA GLY A 623 -6.36 8.54 19.17
C GLY A 623 -5.45 9.16 18.10
N ILE A 624 -6.07 9.73 17.07
CA ILE A 624 -5.37 10.28 15.90
C ILE A 624 -4.81 11.67 16.21
N GLY A 625 -3.61 11.97 15.70
CA GLY A 625 -2.98 13.28 15.69
C GLY A 625 -1.48 13.21 15.95
N THR A 626 -0.71 14.12 15.35
CA THR A 626 0.75 14.19 15.48
C THR A 626 1.14 15.13 16.61
N TYR A 627 1.29 14.58 17.82
CA TYR A 627 1.56 15.31 19.06
C TYR A 627 3.04 15.47 19.38
N VAL A 628 3.92 14.72 18.69
CA VAL A 628 5.35 14.75 18.96
C VAL A 628 6.15 14.83 17.66
N LYS A 629 7.06 15.80 17.57
CA LYS A 629 8.03 15.98 16.47
C LYS A 629 9.47 15.90 16.99
N ALA A 630 10.47 15.84 16.12
CA ALA A 630 11.86 16.03 16.54
C ALA A 630 12.14 17.52 16.81
N SER A 631 13.13 17.81 17.65
CA SER A 631 13.60 19.18 17.89
C SER A 631 14.10 19.89 16.62
N ALA A 632 14.61 19.12 15.65
CA ALA A 632 15.07 19.60 14.36
C ALA A 632 13.94 19.83 13.33
N GLU A 633 12.69 19.52 13.66
CA GLU A 633 11.53 19.78 12.80
C GLU A 633 10.82 21.05 13.25
N THR A 634 10.35 21.86 12.30
CA THR A 634 9.42 22.96 12.58
C THR A 634 7.99 22.41 12.66
N ASN A 635 7.07 23.15 13.27
CA ASN A 635 5.67 22.77 13.24
C ASN A 635 5.10 22.80 11.82
N ASP A 636 5.50 23.79 11.01
CA ASP A 636 5.07 23.92 9.61
C ASP A 636 5.45 22.73 8.73
N ALA A 637 6.54 22.01 9.08
CA ALA A 637 6.97 20.81 8.36
C ALA A 637 6.13 19.56 8.70
N VAL A 638 5.25 19.63 9.71
CA VAL A 638 4.39 18.53 10.13
C VAL A 638 2.99 18.74 9.59
N ALA A 639 2.44 17.76 8.89
CA ALA A 639 1.16 17.88 8.19
C ALA A 639 -0.08 18.14 9.10
N ASP A 640 0.00 17.89 10.41
CA ASP A 640 -1.12 18.03 11.35
C ASP A 640 -1.15 19.40 12.05
N HIS A 641 -1.50 20.45 11.31
CA HIS A 641 -1.53 21.82 11.83
C HIS A 641 -2.49 22.04 13.02
N LEU A 642 -3.53 21.20 13.16
CA LEU A 642 -4.52 21.31 14.24
C LEU A 642 -3.91 21.12 15.62
N ASN A 643 -2.83 20.36 15.72
CA ASN A 643 -2.16 20.04 16.98
C ASN A 643 -0.84 20.81 17.18
N ASP A 644 -0.54 21.81 16.34
CA ASP A 644 0.70 22.60 16.44
C ASP A 644 0.90 23.23 17.83
N ALA A 645 -0.19 23.70 18.46
CA ALA A 645 -0.15 24.29 19.78
C ALA A 645 0.07 23.27 20.91
N ALA A 646 -0.43 22.03 20.78
CA ALA A 646 -0.22 20.95 21.75
C ALA A 646 1.12 20.22 21.57
N ARG A 647 1.80 20.39 20.43
CA ARG A 647 2.95 19.57 20.05
C ARG A 647 4.17 19.80 20.94
N VAL A 648 4.86 18.71 21.27
CA VAL A 648 6.15 18.71 21.99
C VAL A 648 7.24 18.03 21.16
N ASN A 649 8.49 18.11 21.60
CA ASN A 649 9.60 17.40 20.98
C ASN A 649 9.79 16.00 21.58
N GLY A 650 10.29 15.05 20.80
CA GLY A 650 10.62 13.69 21.25
C GLY A 650 11.61 13.69 22.42
N ALA A 651 12.55 14.63 22.41
CA ALA A 651 13.49 14.85 23.50
C ALA A 651 12.84 15.31 24.82
N GLU A 652 11.60 15.80 24.81
CA GLU A 652 10.88 16.26 26.01
C GLU A 652 10.07 15.14 26.66
N ILE A 653 9.81 14.04 25.94
CA ILE A 653 9.05 12.89 26.45
C ILE A 653 9.84 12.23 27.59
N ARG A 654 9.14 11.97 28.70
CA ARG A 654 9.67 11.31 29.90
C ARG A 654 8.95 10.00 30.23
N ALA A 655 8.02 9.55 29.39
CA ALA A 655 7.47 8.21 29.48
C ALA A 655 8.60 7.16 29.32
N LYS A 656 8.51 6.02 30.01
CA LYS A 656 9.49 4.93 29.83
C LYS A 656 9.24 4.15 28.54
N VAL A 657 7.96 3.91 28.24
CA VAL A 657 7.49 3.21 27.05
C VAL A 657 6.42 4.07 26.36
N VAL A 658 6.43 4.09 25.04
CA VAL A 658 5.34 4.62 24.21
C VAL A 658 4.73 3.46 23.43
N GLY A 659 3.40 3.31 23.51
CA GLY A 659 2.65 2.36 22.69
C GLY A 659 1.81 3.10 21.65
N GLU A 660 2.07 2.85 20.37
CA GLU A 660 1.37 3.51 19.27
C GLU A 660 0.20 2.67 18.71
N GLY A 661 -0.88 2.59 19.48
CA GLY A 661 -2.10 1.89 19.07
C GLY A 661 -2.87 2.58 17.93
N ALA A 662 -2.77 3.90 17.83
CA ALA A 662 -3.32 4.71 16.74
C ALA A 662 -2.21 5.12 15.75
N ASN A 663 -2.59 5.54 14.54
CA ASN A 663 -1.61 6.01 13.55
C ASN A 663 -1.15 7.44 13.85
N LEU A 664 0.09 7.74 13.47
CA LEU A 664 0.66 9.09 13.39
C LEU A 664 0.75 9.86 14.71
N GLY A 665 0.97 9.17 15.84
CA GLY A 665 1.19 9.85 17.13
C GLY A 665 2.47 10.71 17.14
N PHE A 666 3.51 10.19 16.49
CA PHE A 666 4.86 10.75 16.41
C PHE A 666 5.28 10.91 14.95
N THR A 667 6.06 11.96 14.63
CA THR A 667 6.86 11.93 13.39
C THR A 667 7.93 10.85 13.49
N GLN A 668 8.41 10.32 12.36
CA GLN A 668 9.46 9.31 12.38
C GLN A 668 10.74 9.82 13.07
N ARG A 669 11.12 11.08 12.81
CA ARG A 669 12.28 11.71 13.46
C ARG A 669 12.07 11.85 14.97
N ALA A 670 10.85 12.11 15.44
CA ALA A 670 10.53 12.16 16.87
C ALA A 670 10.73 10.80 17.55
N ARG A 671 10.30 9.70 16.89
CA ARG A 671 10.50 8.34 17.41
C ARG A 671 11.98 8.05 17.61
N ILE A 672 12.80 8.41 16.62
CA ILE A 672 14.25 8.25 16.67
C ILE A 672 14.86 9.10 17.80
N GLU A 673 14.49 10.39 17.89
CA GLU A 673 14.98 11.29 18.95
C GLU A 673 14.64 10.77 20.36
N TYR A 674 13.40 10.32 20.57
CA TYR A 674 12.97 9.72 21.83
C TYR A 674 13.73 8.41 22.12
N ALA A 675 13.90 7.54 21.12
CA ALA A 675 14.63 6.28 21.27
C ALA A 675 16.12 6.48 21.59
N LEU A 676 16.78 7.45 20.96
CA LEU A 676 18.19 7.78 21.23
C LEU A 676 18.40 8.32 22.65
N LYS A 677 17.36 8.89 23.28
CA LYS A 677 17.36 9.31 24.68
C LYS A 677 17.12 8.15 25.66
N GLY A 678 16.94 6.92 25.16
CA GLY A 678 16.67 5.72 25.96
C GLY A 678 15.18 5.39 26.13
N GLY A 679 14.29 6.12 25.45
CA GLY A 679 12.88 5.79 25.36
C GLY A 679 12.63 4.49 24.60
N ARG A 680 11.58 3.75 24.96
CA ARG A 680 11.20 2.50 24.27
C ARG A 680 9.95 2.72 23.43
N ILE A 681 10.09 2.60 22.12
CA ILE A 681 9.03 2.84 21.12
C ILE A 681 9.27 1.96 19.89
N ASN A 682 8.20 1.44 19.30
CA ASN A 682 8.19 0.93 17.91
C ASN A 682 7.47 1.94 17.01
N THR A 683 7.36 1.67 15.72
CA THR A 683 6.45 2.44 14.86
C THR A 683 5.01 1.96 15.04
N ASP A 684 4.06 2.87 14.80
CA ASP A 684 2.63 2.55 14.69
C ASP A 684 2.33 1.40 13.72
N ALA A 685 3.05 1.32 12.61
CA ALA A 685 2.93 0.23 11.63
C ALA A 685 3.20 -1.17 12.22
N ILE A 686 3.98 -1.27 13.30
CA ILE A 686 4.22 -2.52 14.03
C ILE A 686 3.18 -2.71 15.13
N ASP A 687 3.01 -1.72 15.99
CA ASP A 687 2.14 -1.82 17.17
C ASP A 687 0.67 -2.05 16.78
N ASN A 688 0.15 -1.33 15.78
CA ASN A 688 -1.26 -1.40 15.41
C ASN A 688 -1.58 -2.30 14.18
N SER A 689 -0.59 -3.07 13.72
CA SER A 689 -0.70 -3.98 12.57
C SER A 689 -1.83 -5.02 12.68
N ALA A 690 -2.22 -5.40 13.91
CA ALA A 690 -3.26 -6.38 14.17
C ALA A 690 -4.61 -6.05 13.50
N GLY A 691 -4.92 -4.76 13.33
CA GLY A 691 -6.15 -4.34 12.65
C GLY A 691 -6.14 -4.65 11.15
N VAL A 692 -5.01 -4.42 10.47
CA VAL A 692 -4.91 -4.74 9.03
C VAL A 692 -4.80 -6.23 8.79
N ASP A 693 -4.14 -6.95 9.70
CA ASP A 693 -3.98 -8.41 9.68
C ASP A 693 -5.32 -9.14 9.87
N LEU A 694 -6.11 -8.77 10.88
CA LEU A 694 -7.46 -9.33 11.06
C LEU A 694 -8.35 -9.12 9.82
N SER A 695 -8.24 -7.96 9.19
CA SER A 695 -9.01 -7.66 7.98
C SER A 695 -8.55 -8.50 6.78
N ASP A 696 -7.25 -8.80 6.67
CA ASP A 696 -6.71 -9.65 5.61
C ASP A 696 -7.25 -11.08 5.74
N HIS A 697 -7.25 -11.61 6.96
CA HIS A 697 -7.88 -12.89 7.26
C HIS A 697 -9.38 -12.89 6.91
N GLU A 698 -10.12 -11.82 7.20
CA GLU A 698 -11.53 -11.71 6.84
C GLU A 698 -11.75 -11.87 5.33
N VAL A 699 -10.98 -11.14 4.51
CA VAL A 699 -11.11 -11.16 3.05
C VAL A 699 -10.79 -12.55 2.51
N ASN A 700 -9.68 -13.15 2.91
CA ASN A 700 -9.26 -14.46 2.44
C ASN A 700 -10.23 -15.57 2.90
N LEU A 701 -10.79 -15.48 4.11
CA LEU A 701 -11.84 -16.40 4.55
C LEU A 701 -13.11 -16.27 3.71
N LYS A 702 -13.54 -15.04 3.40
CA LYS A 702 -14.70 -14.79 2.54
C LYS A 702 -14.46 -15.31 1.11
N ILE A 703 -13.27 -15.12 0.55
CA ILE A 703 -12.90 -15.65 -0.77
C ILE A 703 -12.98 -17.18 -0.76
N LEU A 704 -12.36 -17.84 0.22
CA LEU A 704 -12.37 -19.29 0.37
C LEU A 704 -13.79 -19.86 0.47
N MET A 705 -14.64 -19.25 1.28
CA MET A 705 -16.00 -19.75 1.51
C MET A 705 -16.92 -19.48 0.32
N SER A 706 -16.69 -18.40 -0.42
CA SER A 706 -17.49 -18.04 -1.60
C SER A 706 -17.20 -18.97 -2.79
N SER A 707 -15.96 -19.45 -2.95
CA SER A 707 -15.56 -20.33 -4.07
C SER A 707 -16.10 -21.76 -4.00
N GLN A 708 -16.56 -22.21 -2.82
CA GLN A 708 -17.02 -23.58 -2.56
C GLN A 708 -18.55 -23.69 -2.41
N SER A 709 -19.27 -22.60 -2.69
CA SER A 709 -20.71 -22.50 -2.47
C SER A 709 -21.53 -22.92 -3.69
N GLU A 710 -21.70 -24.23 -3.95
CA GLU A 710 -22.60 -24.75 -5.00
C GLU A 710 -23.90 -25.33 -4.44
N GLY A 711 -25.05 -24.90 -4.99
CA GLY A 711 -26.41 -25.39 -4.66
C GLY A 711 -27.06 -24.78 -3.41
N GLY A 712 -28.40 -24.62 -3.43
CA GLY A 712 -29.21 -24.11 -2.30
C GLY A 712 -29.48 -22.60 -2.28
N ASP A 713 -30.41 -22.16 -1.41
CA ASP A 713 -30.80 -20.76 -1.26
C ASP A 713 -29.61 -19.87 -0.84
N VAL A 714 -29.48 -18.71 -1.49
CA VAL A 714 -28.34 -17.78 -1.33
C VAL A 714 -28.28 -17.23 0.09
N ARG A 715 -29.44 -16.99 0.72
CA ARG A 715 -29.53 -16.44 2.08
C ARG A 715 -29.01 -17.43 3.11
N SER A 716 -29.46 -18.69 3.06
CA SER A 716 -29.01 -19.75 3.97
C SER A 716 -27.48 -19.93 3.94
N ARG A 717 -26.85 -19.84 2.76
CA ARG A 717 -25.39 -19.97 2.62
C ARG A 717 -24.64 -18.79 3.22
N ARG A 718 -25.12 -17.56 3.02
CA ARG A 718 -24.54 -16.35 3.64
C ARG A 718 -24.61 -16.42 5.16
N ASP A 719 -25.74 -16.86 5.70
CA ASP A 719 -25.93 -16.99 7.15
C ASP A 719 -24.98 -18.04 7.76
N GLU A 720 -24.83 -19.20 7.10
CA GLU A 720 -23.90 -20.23 7.54
C GLU A 720 -22.43 -19.79 7.47
N ARG A 721 -22.03 -19.13 6.38
CA ARG A 721 -20.71 -18.52 6.24
C ARG A 721 -20.44 -17.51 7.35
N ASN A 722 -21.39 -16.62 7.63
CA ASN A 722 -21.26 -15.60 8.66
C ASN A 722 -21.19 -16.22 10.07
N LEU A 723 -21.88 -17.33 10.31
CA LEU A 723 -21.75 -18.08 11.57
C LEU A 723 -20.33 -18.65 11.72
N LEU A 724 -19.80 -19.32 10.69
CA LEU A 724 -18.46 -19.89 10.73
C LEU A 724 -17.38 -18.81 10.91
N LEU A 725 -17.51 -17.65 10.26
CA LEU A 725 -16.62 -16.51 10.47
C LEU A 725 -16.60 -16.10 11.96
N ARG A 726 -17.77 -16.00 12.59
CA ARG A 726 -17.86 -15.68 14.04
C ARG A 726 -17.22 -16.76 14.90
N GLU A 727 -17.41 -18.04 14.57
CA GLU A 727 -16.83 -19.17 15.31
C GLU A 727 -15.31 -19.28 15.15
N ALA A 728 -14.76 -18.80 14.04
CA ALA A 728 -13.32 -18.77 13.77
C ALA A 728 -12.62 -17.54 14.35
N ALA A 729 -13.36 -16.55 14.86
CA ALA A 729 -12.83 -15.26 15.30
C ALA A 729 -11.71 -15.38 16.34
N ASP A 730 -11.85 -16.27 17.33
CA ASP A 730 -10.86 -16.46 18.39
C ASP A 730 -9.56 -17.07 17.86
N GLU A 731 -9.65 -18.04 16.94
CA GLU A 731 -8.47 -18.65 16.29
C GLU A 731 -7.74 -17.63 15.43
N VAL A 732 -8.46 -16.82 14.64
CA VAL A 732 -7.86 -15.74 13.85
C VAL A 732 -7.22 -14.68 14.76
N CYS A 733 -7.89 -14.27 15.84
CA CYS A 733 -7.31 -13.32 16.79
C CYS A 733 -6.02 -13.87 17.42
N ALA A 734 -5.96 -15.17 17.71
CA ALA A 734 -4.74 -15.79 18.23
C ALA A 734 -3.60 -15.79 17.20
N GLN A 735 -3.88 -16.08 15.93
CA GLN A 735 -2.90 -16.01 14.84
C GLN A 735 -2.36 -14.58 14.65
N VAL A 736 -3.26 -13.59 14.62
CA VAL A 736 -2.89 -12.17 14.48
C VAL A 736 -2.00 -11.72 15.66
N LEU A 737 -2.37 -12.04 16.89
CA LEU A 737 -1.57 -11.66 18.07
C LEU A 737 -0.22 -12.40 18.12
N ASP A 738 -0.16 -13.62 17.61
CA ASP A 738 1.11 -14.34 17.44
C ASP A 738 2.02 -13.62 16.45
N ASN A 739 1.46 -13.09 15.36
CA ASN A 739 2.20 -12.28 14.40
C ASN A 739 2.76 -11.00 15.06
N ASN A 740 1.96 -10.26 15.84
CA ASN A 740 2.43 -9.11 16.62
C ASN A 740 3.57 -9.48 17.58
N TYR A 741 3.45 -10.62 18.27
CA TYR A 741 4.47 -11.10 19.19
C TYR A 741 5.81 -11.37 18.47
N ARG A 742 5.77 -12.07 17.33
CA ARG A 742 6.96 -12.43 16.55
C ARG A 742 7.63 -11.21 15.92
N GLN A 743 6.86 -10.27 15.38
CA GLN A 743 7.43 -9.06 14.80
C GLN A 743 8.11 -8.16 15.83
N SER A 744 7.48 -8.01 17.00
CA SER A 744 8.08 -7.24 18.10
C SER A 744 9.35 -7.95 18.65
N LEU A 745 9.37 -9.29 18.65
CA LEU A 745 10.56 -10.08 18.96
C LEU A 745 11.67 -9.84 17.94
N CYS A 746 11.35 -9.89 16.64
CA CYS A 746 12.30 -9.66 15.55
C CYS A 746 13.03 -8.33 15.72
N LEU A 747 12.31 -7.23 15.97
CA LEU A 747 12.94 -5.93 16.26
C LEU A 747 13.93 -5.95 17.43
N SER A 748 13.67 -6.78 18.43
CA SER A 748 14.50 -6.91 19.61
C SER A 748 15.77 -7.68 19.30
N LEU A 749 15.64 -8.80 18.58
CA LEU A 749 16.78 -9.58 18.09
C LEU A 749 17.64 -8.77 17.12
N GLU A 750 17.03 -7.98 16.25
CA GLU A 750 17.74 -7.11 15.30
C GLU A 750 18.48 -5.98 15.99
N ARG A 751 17.94 -5.45 17.08
CA ARG A 751 18.67 -4.49 17.90
C ARG A 751 19.94 -5.11 18.48
N GLU A 752 19.87 -6.34 18.99
CA GLU A 752 21.04 -7.03 19.51
C GLU A 752 22.06 -7.39 18.40
N ARG A 753 21.59 -7.86 17.23
CA ARG A 753 22.46 -8.08 16.06
C ARG A 753 23.12 -6.78 15.58
N CYS A 754 22.37 -5.69 15.51
CA CYS A 754 22.90 -4.38 15.07
C CYS A 754 23.92 -3.81 16.06
N ARG A 755 23.76 -4.07 17.37
CA ARG A 755 24.76 -3.71 18.39
C ARG A 755 26.04 -4.50 18.24
N PHE A 756 25.94 -5.75 17.80
CA PHE A 756 27.10 -6.60 17.52
C PHE A 756 27.78 -6.22 16.20
N ASP A 757 27.00 -6.08 15.12
CA ASP A 757 27.49 -5.70 13.79
C ASP A 757 26.45 -4.89 13.01
N LEU A 758 26.76 -3.62 12.77
CA LEU A 758 25.93 -2.71 11.99
C LEU A 758 26.04 -2.94 10.47
N THR A 759 27.11 -3.59 10.00
CA THR A 759 27.45 -3.64 8.57
C THR A 759 26.36 -4.27 7.70
N PRO A 760 25.80 -5.44 8.04
CA PRO A 760 24.77 -6.09 7.23
C PRO A 760 23.49 -5.24 7.09
N PHE A 761 23.16 -4.44 8.09
CA PHE A 761 21.99 -3.55 8.08
C PHE A 761 22.19 -2.38 7.12
N LEU A 762 23.40 -1.82 7.07
CA LEU A 762 23.74 -0.74 6.13
C LEU A 762 23.84 -1.26 4.70
N GLU A 763 24.37 -2.47 4.50
CA GLU A 763 24.38 -3.13 3.19
C GLU A 763 22.95 -3.43 2.71
N ALA A 764 22.09 -3.96 3.57
CA ALA A 764 20.67 -4.15 3.25
C ALA A 764 19.98 -2.83 2.91
N ALA A 765 20.26 -1.74 3.65
CA ALA A 765 19.72 -0.43 3.35
C ALA A 765 20.21 0.11 1.99
N ASP A 766 21.50 -0.06 1.66
CA ASP A 766 22.06 0.34 0.37
C ASP A 766 21.42 -0.47 -0.78
N GLN A 767 21.21 -1.78 -0.61
CA GLN A 767 20.52 -2.62 -1.58
C GLN A 767 19.07 -2.15 -1.82
N LEU A 768 18.34 -1.82 -0.76
CA LEU A 768 16.95 -1.35 -0.83
C LEU A 768 16.84 0.05 -1.45
N GLU A 769 17.79 0.93 -1.17
CA GLU A 769 17.86 2.28 -1.76
C GLU A 769 18.17 2.20 -3.25
N ASN A 770 19.14 1.38 -3.65
CA ASN A 770 19.48 1.13 -5.06
C ASN A 770 18.31 0.51 -5.84
N ALA A 771 17.45 -0.27 -5.17
CA ALA A 771 16.22 -0.82 -5.74
C ALA A 771 15.05 0.20 -5.79
N GLY A 772 15.24 1.43 -5.30
CA GLY A 772 14.21 2.47 -5.24
C GLY A 772 13.11 2.22 -4.20
N LEU A 773 13.37 1.38 -3.20
CA LEU A 773 12.38 0.95 -2.21
C LEU A 773 12.56 1.62 -0.85
N LEU A 774 13.76 2.12 -0.56
CA LEU A 774 14.09 2.90 0.64
C LEU A 774 14.42 4.34 0.23
N ASP A 775 13.63 5.31 0.71
CA ASP A 775 13.98 6.73 0.66
C ASP A 775 14.54 7.15 2.02
N ARG A 776 15.86 7.29 2.11
CA ARG A 776 16.54 7.64 3.37
C ARG A 776 16.06 8.98 3.93
N VAL A 777 15.76 9.95 3.09
CA VAL A 777 15.35 11.30 3.54
C VAL A 777 13.91 11.25 4.01
N GLY A 778 12.99 10.78 3.17
CA GLY A 778 11.56 10.71 3.49
C GLY A 778 11.24 9.80 4.67
N GLU A 779 12.00 8.72 4.86
CA GLU A 779 11.80 7.76 5.95
C GLU A 779 12.71 8.01 7.16
N ALA A 780 13.47 9.12 7.15
CA ALA A 780 14.43 9.50 8.18
C ALA A 780 15.41 8.37 8.55
N PHE A 781 15.85 7.60 7.55
CA PHE A 781 16.82 6.52 7.71
C PHE A 781 18.26 7.06 7.58
N PRO A 782 19.16 6.75 8.52
CA PRO A 782 20.45 7.44 8.61
C PRO A 782 21.42 7.01 7.53
N SER A 783 22.24 7.94 7.05
CA SER A 783 23.40 7.67 6.19
C SER A 783 24.55 6.99 6.96
N ARG A 784 25.49 6.36 6.23
CA ARG A 784 26.71 5.79 6.83
C ARG A 784 27.50 6.83 7.65
N ARG A 785 27.52 8.09 7.21
CA ARG A 785 28.21 9.18 7.93
C ARG A 785 27.53 9.53 9.25
N GLU A 786 26.20 9.57 9.28
CA GLU A 786 25.46 9.79 10.53
C GLU A 786 25.66 8.63 11.50
N MET A 787 25.77 7.40 11.01
CA MET A 787 26.06 6.24 11.87
C MET A 787 27.41 6.33 12.58
N LEU A 788 28.45 6.84 11.91
CA LEU A 788 29.74 7.08 12.55
C LEU A 788 29.64 8.04 13.74
N THR A 789 28.71 9.00 13.69
CA THR A 789 28.50 9.96 14.80
C THR A 789 27.73 9.37 15.99
N ARG A 790 26.98 8.28 15.80
CA ARG A 790 26.17 7.64 16.86
C ARG A 790 26.95 6.64 17.72
N GLY A 791 28.16 6.23 17.30
CA GLY A 791 28.98 5.28 18.04
C GLY A 791 28.24 3.96 18.33
N GLU A 792 28.26 3.51 19.59
CA GLU A 792 27.64 2.24 20.02
C GLU A 792 26.10 2.24 20.05
N GLN A 793 25.43 3.39 19.84
CA GLN A 793 23.96 3.44 19.86
C GLN A 793 23.30 2.76 18.65
N GLY A 794 24.01 2.68 17.52
CA GLY A 794 23.55 1.99 16.31
C GLY A 794 22.20 2.48 15.76
N LEU A 795 21.47 1.57 15.11
CA LEU A 795 20.11 1.79 14.63
C LEU A 795 19.09 1.60 15.77
N THR A 796 18.12 2.49 15.83
CA THR A 796 17.00 2.43 16.77
C THR A 796 15.90 1.48 16.29
N ARG A 797 15.00 1.03 17.19
CA ARG A 797 13.86 0.18 16.80
C ARG A 797 12.96 0.82 15.71
N PRO A 798 12.66 2.13 15.75
CA PRO A 798 11.93 2.79 14.66
C PRO A 798 12.62 2.71 13.29
N GLU A 799 13.95 2.78 13.24
CA GLU A 799 14.72 2.66 11.99
C GLU A 799 14.76 1.20 11.52
N LEU A 800 14.94 0.25 12.44
CA LEU A 800 14.89 -1.19 12.14
C LEU A 800 13.50 -1.62 11.64
N ALA A 801 12.42 -1.04 12.17
CA ALA A 801 11.06 -1.34 11.74
C ALA A 801 10.82 -0.99 10.26
N ILE A 802 11.37 0.14 9.79
CA ILE A 802 11.34 0.51 8.38
C ILE A 802 12.13 -0.52 7.57
N LEU A 803 13.37 -0.80 7.97
CA LEU A 803 14.25 -1.70 7.24
C LEU A 803 13.65 -3.11 7.09
N ILE A 804 13.08 -3.66 8.16
CA ILE A 804 12.38 -4.96 8.17
C ILE A 804 11.16 -4.93 7.24
N ALA A 805 10.33 -3.88 7.31
CA ALA A 805 9.15 -3.78 6.45
C ALA A 805 9.54 -3.76 4.96
N LYS A 806 10.58 -3.00 4.60
CA LYS A 806 11.11 -2.96 3.22
C LYS A 806 11.72 -4.30 2.81
N GLY A 807 12.46 -4.96 3.71
CA GLY A 807 12.99 -6.30 3.49
C GLY A 807 11.89 -7.33 3.20
N LYS A 808 10.79 -7.31 3.97
CA LYS A 808 9.61 -8.17 3.73
C LYS A 808 8.97 -7.90 2.36
N ILE A 809 8.82 -6.63 1.98
CA ILE A 809 8.25 -6.26 0.68
C ILE A 809 9.08 -6.85 -0.47
N VAL A 810 10.41 -6.71 -0.40
CA VAL A 810 11.34 -7.25 -1.41
C VAL A 810 11.30 -8.77 -1.45
N LEU A 811 11.44 -9.42 -0.30
CA LEU A 811 11.47 -10.89 -0.22
C LEU A 811 10.18 -11.49 -0.77
N LYS A 812 9.03 -10.92 -0.42
CA LYS A 812 7.72 -11.35 -0.92
C LYS A 812 7.60 -11.15 -2.43
N ARG A 813 8.08 -10.02 -2.96
CA ARG A 813 8.11 -9.77 -4.40
C ARG A 813 8.98 -10.80 -5.13
N ALA A 814 10.20 -11.03 -4.66
CA ALA A 814 11.11 -12.00 -5.26
C ALA A 814 10.54 -13.43 -5.21
N LEU A 815 9.85 -13.81 -4.14
CA LEU A 815 9.16 -15.11 -4.05
C LEU A 815 8.00 -15.25 -5.03
N LEU A 816 7.23 -14.18 -5.26
CA LEU A 816 6.11 -14.18 -6.23
C LEU A 816 6.61 -14.25 -7.67
N GLU A 817 7.74 -13.60 -7.96
CA GLU A 817 8.40 -13.61 -9.27
C GLU A 817 9.20 -14.90 -9.52
N ALA A 818 9.57 -15.63 -8.45
CA ALA A 818 10.34 -16.88 -8.56
C ALA A 818 9.52 -17.99 -9.24
N PRO A 819 10.06 -18.64 -10.29
CA PRO A 819 9.33 -19.69 -11.01
C PRO A 819 9.09 -20.92 -10.14
N GLY A 820 7.82 -21.32 -9.99
CA GLY A 820 7.41 -22.63 -9.46
C GLY A 820 7.57 -22.86 -7.95
N VAL A 821 8.36 -22.07 -7.22
CA VAL A 821 8.66 -22.33 -5.80
C VAL A 821 7.42 -22.30 -4.91
N LEU A 822 6.50 -21.37 -5.18
CA LEU A 822 5.26 -21.26 -4.43
C LEU A 822 4.23 -22.32 -4.84
N ASP A 823 4.43 -23.00 -5.97
CA ASP A 823 3.53 -24.07 -6.44
C ASP A 823 3.92 -25.45 -5.86
N GLU A 824 5.07 -25.54 -5.19
CA GLU A 824 5.55 -26.76 -4.53
C GLU A 824 4.66 -27.17 -3.34
N GLU A 825 4.50 -28.48 -3.11
CA GLU A 825 3.61 -29.02 -2.07
C GLU A 825 3.96 -28.51 -0.66
N TRP A 826 5.25 -28.36 -0.36
CA TRP A 826 5.71 -27.86 0.95
C TRP A 826 5.38 -26.37 1.15
N ALA A 827 5.43 -25.56 0.09
CA ALA A 827 5.12 -24.13 0.17
C ALA A 827 3.62 -23.92 0.38
N GLN A 828 2.81 -24.69 -0.35
CA GLN A 828 1.36 -24.71 -0.19
C GLN A 828 0.97 -25.19 1.22
N ALA A 829 1.59 -26.25 1.75
CA ALA A 829 1.34 -26.72 3.11
C ALA A 829 1.64 -25.66 4.20
N ILE A 830 2.69 -24.85 4.01
CA ILE A 830 2.96 -23.70 4.88
C ILE A 830 1.86 -22.64 4.73
N GLY A 831 1.44 -22.35 3.50
CA GLY A 831 0.33 -21.43 3.21
C GLY A 831 -1.01 -21.86 3.83
N GLU A 832 -1.29 -23.17 3.88
CA GLU A 832 -2.51 -23.72 4.51
C GLU A 832 -2.62 -23.28 5.98
N SER A 833 -1.49 -23.13 6.70
CA SER A 833 -1.46 -22.72 8.11
C SER A 833 -2.08 -21.34 8.39
N TYR A 834 -2.21 -20.51 7.35
CA TYR A 834 -2.92 -19.22 7.39
C TYR A 834 -4.39 -19.38 7.80
N PHE A 835 -5.07 -20.41 7.30
CA PHE A 835 -6.49 -20.61 7.59
C PHE A 835 -6.69 -21.30 8.94
N PRO A 836 -7.67 -20.89 9.77
CA PRO A 836 -7.98 -21.54 11.05
C PRO A 836 -8.24 -23.04 10.90
N ALA A 837 -7.92 -23.82 11.94
CA ALA A 837 -8.00 -25.29 11.86
C ALA A 837 -9.42 -25.77 11.54
N ARG A 838 -10.43 -25.15 12.16
CA ARG A 838 -11.86 -25.42 11.88
C ARG A 838 -12.22 -25.20 10.41
N VAL A 839 -11.69 -24.14 9.81
CA VAL A 839 -11.94 -23.80 8.41
C VAL A 839 -11.26 -24.81 7.49
N ARG A 840 -10.00 -25.19 7.79
CA ARG A 840 -9.28 -26.23 7.03
C ARG A 840 -10.00 -27.58 7.07
N SER A 841 -10.53 -27.98 8.22
CA SER A 841 -11.27 -29.24 8.34
C SER A 841 -12.55 -29.26 7.48
N ARG A 842 -13.19 -28.10 7.28
CA ARG A 842 -14.45 -27.99 6.51
C ARG A 842 -14.24 -27.68 5.03
N TYR A 843 -13.23 -26.88 4.68
CA TYR A 843 -12.97 -26.37 3.33
C TYR A 843 -11.60 -26.80 2.77
N GLY A 844 -11.01 -27.90 3.28
CA GLY A 844 -9.63 -28.30 2.94
C GLY A 844 -9.33 -28.40 1.44
N ALA A 845 -10.28 -28.87 0.63
CA ALA A 845 -10.13 -28.90 -0.83
C ALA A 845 -10.08 -27.48 -1.45
N GLY A 846 -10.86 -26.54 -0.91
CA GLY A 846 -10.88 -25.14 -1.35
C GLY A 846 -9.64 -24.35 -0.96
N VAL A 847 -8.95 -24.72 0.11
CA VAL A 847 -7.71 -24.05 0.55
C VAL A 847 -6.62 -24.17 -0.53
N ARG A 848 -6.47 -25.36 -1.13
CA ARG A 848 -5.50 -25.60 -2.21
C ARG A 848 -5.87 -24.91 -3.53
N GLY A 849 -7.17 -24.69 -3.75
CA GLY A 849 -7.70 -23.96 -4.92
C GLY A 849 -7.91 -22.47 -4.68
N HIS A 850 -7.38 -21.91 -3.58
CA HIS A 850 -7.59 -20.51 -3.23
C HIS A 850 -6.95 -19.60 -4.30
N LEU A 851 -7.70 -18.61 -4.79
CA LEU A 851 -7.23 -17.71 -5.86
C LEU A 851 -5.97 -16.92 -5.50
N LEU A 852 -5.75 -16.67 -4.20
CA LEU A 852 -4.53 -16.04 -3.66
C LEU A 852 -3.60 -17.03 -2.95
N GLY A 853 -3.69 -18.34 -3.24
CA GLY A 853 -2.91 -19.36 -2.51
C GLY A 853 -1.41 -19.13 -2.58
N ARG A 854 -0.90 -18.67 -3.74
CA ARG A 854 0.51 -18.31 -3.94
C ARG A 854 0.90 -17.11 -3.09
N GLU A 855 0.09 -16.05 -3.09
CA GLU A 855 0.32 -14.83 -2.33
C GLU A 855 0.26 -15.07 -0.82
N ILE A 856 -0.68 -15.91 -0.36
CA ILE A 856 -0.76 -16.36 1.04
C ILE A 856 0.51 -17.12 1.43
N ALA A 857 0.91 -18.13 0.65
CA ALA A 857 2.12 -18.90 0.92
C ALA A 857 3.37 -17.99 0.96
N GLY A 858 3.52 -17.09 -0.02
CA GLY A 858 4.62 -16.14 -0.08
C GLY A 858 4.66 -15.21 1.13
N ALA A 859 3.51 -14.70 1.58
CA ALA A 859 3.43 -13.83 2.77
C ALA A 859 3.76 -14.58 4.07
N VAL A 860 3.22 -15.79 4.26
CA VAL A 860 3.49 -16.62 5.46
C VAL A 860 4.96 -17.03 5.53
N ILE A 861 5.54 -17.48 4.40
CA ILE A 861 6.96 -17.83 4.32
C ILE A 861 7.85 -16.61 4.59
N CYS A 862 7.54 -15.47 3.96
CA CYS A 862 8.28 -14.23 4.15
C CYS A 862 8.28 -13.79 5.62
N ASN A 863 7.10 -13.74 6.27
CA ASN A 863 7.00 -13.41 7.68
C ASN A 863 7.78 -14.40 8.55
N LYS A 864 7.61 -15.71 8.32
CA LYS A 864 8.33 -16.75 9.09
C LYS A 864 9.84 -16.55 9.03
N ILE A 865 10.40 -16.33 7.84
CA ILE A 865 11.86 -16.17 7.68
C ILE A 865 12.33 -14.86 8.28
N VAL A 866 11.71 -13.73 7.93
CA VAL A 866 12.19 -12.42 8.38
C VAL A 866 12.01 -12.24 9.89
N ASP A 867 10.91 -12.75 10.48
CA ASP A 867 10.68 -12.64 11.92
C ASP A 867 11.64 -13.52 12.76
N GLN A 868 12.33 -14.47 12.11
CA GLN A 868 13.28 -15.39 12.74
C GLN A 868 14.73 -15.00 12.40
N ALA A 869 15.11 -15.13 11.13
CA ALA A 869 16.47 -14.89 10.63
C ALA A 869 16.84 -13.39 10.56
N GLY A 870 15.85 -12.50 10.45
CA GLY A 870 16.07 -11.06 10.28
C GLY A 870 16.63 -10.66 8.92
N MET A 871 17.04 -9.39 8.83
CA MET A 871 17.63 -8.72 7.68
C MET A 871 19.00 -9.28 7.30
N SER A 872 19.68 -9.98 8.22
CA SER A 872 20.89 -10.74 7.90
C SER A 872 20.64 -11.78 6.81
N PHE A 873 19.42 -12.33 6.72
CA PHE A 873 19.04 -13.24 5.62
C PHE A 873 19.17 -12.54 4.26
N LEU A 874 18.69 -11.31 4.13
CA LEU A 874 18.78 -10.53 2.89
C LEU A 874 20.20 -10.03 2.63
N ALA A 875 20.89 -9.56 3.66
CA ALA A 875 22.27 -9.07 3.52
C ALA A 875 23.26 -10.18 3.08
N ALA A 876 22.98 -11.44 3.44
CA ALA A 876 23.77 -12.58 2.99
C ALA A 876 23.62 -12.86 1.48
N MET A 877 22.62 -12.27 0.82
CA MET A 877 22.40 -12.43 -0.61
C MET A 877 23.15 -11.33 -1.39
N GLU A 878 24.03 -11.73 -2.31
CA GLU A 878 24.72 -10.80 -3.22
C GLU A 878 23.75 -10.07 -4.17
N SER A 879 22.68 -10.76 -4.56
CA SER A 879 21.63 -10.25 -5.43
C SER A 879 20.27 -10.78 -5.00
N LEU A 880 19.24 -9.96 -5.17
CA LEU A 880 17.84 -10.29 -4.90
C LEU A 880 17.18 -10.96 -6.12
N ASP A 881 17.95 -11.75 -6.86
CA ASP A 881 17.46 -12.50 -8.01
C ASP A 881 16.43 -13.57 -7.55
N PRO A 882 15.23 -13.63 -8.18
CA PRO A 882 14.16 -14.54 -7.75
C PRO A 882 14.57 -16.02 -7.63
N ALA A 883 15.46 -16.52 -8.51
CA ALA A 883 15.88 -17.91 -8.48
C ALA A 883 16.79 -18.19 -7.27
N ARG A 884 17.74 -17.28 -6.98
CA ARG A 884 18.60 -17.37 -5.79
C ARG A 884 17.81 -17.23 -4.49
N VAL A 885 16.84 -16.33 -4.46
CA VAL A 885 15.93 -16.16 -3.30
C VAL A 885 15.17 -17.45 -3.03
N SER A 886 14.61 -18.08 -4.07
CA SER A 886 13.89 -19.35 -3.94
C SER A 886 14.76 -20.45 -3.33
N GLU A 887 16.02 -20.56 -3.74
CA GLU A 887 16.92 -21.59 -3.23
C GLU A 887 17.31 -21.33 -1.76
N ALA A 888 17.66 -20.09 -1.41
CA ALA A 888 17.97 -19.71 -0.02
C ALA A 888 16.77 -19.95 0.93
N VAL A 889 15.56 -19.61 0.49
CA VAL A 889 14.32 -19.85 1.24
C VAL A 889 14.08 -21.36 1.44
N GLY A 890 14.27 -22.16 0.39
CA GLY A 890 14.15 -23.61 0.46
C GLY A 890 15.12 -24.23 1.47
N LEU A 891 16.39 -23.79 1.45
CA LEU A 891 17.42 -24.23 2.40
C LEU A 891 17.08 -23.88 3.84
N TYR A 892 16.70 -22.62 4.10
CA TYR A 892 16.36 -22.16 5.44
C TYR A 892 15.20 -22.95 6.02
N LEU A 893 14.11 -23.09 5.27
CA LEU A 893 12.93 -23.83 5.72
C LEU A 893 13.22 -25.31 5.93
N ALA A 894 14.08 -25.92 5.09
CA ALA A 894 14.46 -27.32 5.25
C ALA A 894 15.24 -27.52 6.55
N PHE A 895 16.28 -26.72 6.81
CA PHE A 895 17.05 -26.85 8.04
C PHE A 895 16.23 -26.49 9.29
N ASP A 896 15.40 -25.44 9.26
CA ASP A 896 14.49 -25.09 10.37
C ASP A 896 13.56 -26.27 10.72
N GLN A 897 13.00 -26.95 9.71
CA GLN A 897 12.17 -28.14 9.92
C GLN A 897 12.96 -29.42 10.30
N ILE A 898 14.22 -29.56 9.90
CA ILE A 898 15.10 -30.67 10.34
C ILE A 898 15.40 -30.53 11.82
N LEU A 899 15.75 -29.31 12.27
CA LEU A 899 16.08 -29.01 13.66
C LEU A 899 14.86 -28.86 14.57
N GLN A 900 13.65 -28.82 13.99
CA GLN A 900 12.41 -28.51 14.68
C GLN A 900 12.46 -27.11 15.33
N GLY A 901 12.99 -26.12 14.62
CA GLY A 901 13.24 -24.76 15.11
C GLY A 901 12.00 -24.09 15.72
N ASP A 902 10.81 -24.29 15.15
CA ASP A 902 9.56 -23.78 15.74
C ASP A 902 9.33 -24.31 17.17
N ARG A 903 9.59 -25.60 17.45
CA ARG A 903 9.47 -26.16 18.80
C ARG A 903 10.47 -25.55 19.77
N TRP A 904 11.68 -25.22 19.29
CA TRP A 904 12.68 -24.54 20.10
C TRP A 904 12.22 -23.13 20.46
N ARG A 905 11.68 -22.37 19.50
CA ARG A 905 11.16 -21.02 19.72
C ARG A 905 9.97 -21.03 20.67
N ASP A 906 9.05 -21.96 20.51
CA ASP A 906 7.91 -22.14 21.42
C ASP A 906 8.36 -22.48 22.84
N ALA A 907 9.38 -23.34 22.97
CA ALA A 907 9.96 -23.67 24.27
C ALA A 907 10.64 -22.47 24.95
N VAL A 908 11.32 -21.61 24.18
CA VAL A 908 11.89 -20.36 24.71
C VAL A 908 10.79 -19.38 25.10
N ARG A 909 9.77 -19.20 24.25
CA ARG A 909 8.60 -18.35 24.55
C ARG A 909 7.87 -18.77 25.81
N ALA A 910 7.74 -20.07 26.09
CA ALA A 910 7.11 -20.58 27.30
C ALA A 910 7.86 -20.18 28.61
N LEU A 911 9.07 -19.64 28.48
CA LEU A 911 9.90 -19.09 29.56
C LEU A 911 9.74 -17.57 29.73
N ASP A 912 8.83 -16.92 28.99
CA ASP A 912 8.42 -15.53 29.23
C ASP A 912 8.07 -15.32 30.72
N GLY A 913 8.64 -14.28 31.33
CA GLY A 913 8.49 -13.97 32.76
C GLY A 913 9.24 -14.90 33.71
N LYS A 914 9.80 -16.02 33.23
CA LYS A 914 10.53 -17.02 34.03
C LYS A 914 12.04 -16.99 33.80
N MET A 915 12.47 -16.49 32.65
CA MET A 915 13.86 -16.32 32.24
C MET A 915 14.09 -14.89 31.79
N THR A 916 15.28 -14.34 32.05
CA THR A 916 15.65 -12.99 31.60
C THR A 916 15.59 -12.89 30.08
N THR A 917 15.19 -11.73 29.58
CA THR A 917 15.06 -11.48 28.13
C THR A 917 16.38 -11.62 27.40
N GLU A 918 17.48 -11.19 28.02
CA GLU A 918 18.83 -11.29 27.46
C GLU A 918 19.19 -12.74 27.18
N ARG A 919 18.88 -13.65 28.12
CA ARG A 919 19.18 -15.07 28.00
C ARG A 919 18.30 -15.75 26.94
N GLN A 920 17.02 -15.36 26.86
CA GLN A 920 16.14 -15.84 25.80
C GLN A 920 16.64 -15.41 24.42
N TYR A 921 17.07 -14.15 24.27
CA TYR A 921 17.56 -13.62 23.00
C TYR A 921 18.85 -14.32 22.58
N GLU A 922 19.77 -14.59 23.51
CA GLU A 922 20.97 -15.39 23.24
C GLU A 922 20.64 -16.76 22.67
N LEU A 923 19.70 -17.49 23.29
CA LEU A 923 19.28 -18.82 22.82
C LEU A 923 18.65 -18.77 21.42
N LEU A 924 17.84 -17.74 21.14
CA LEU A 924 17.21 -17.57 19.84
C LEU A 924 18.23 -17.19 18.76
N LEU A 925 19.15 -16.27 19.06
CA LEU A 925 20.19 -15.85 18.12
C LEU A 925 21.14 -16.99 17.78
N GLN A 926 21.54 -17.82 18.75
CA GLN A 926 22.39 -18.98 18.48
C GLN A 926 21.71 -20.02 17.58
N LEU A 927 20.40 -20.22 17.74
CA LEU A 927 19.64 -21.08 16.82
C LEU A 927 19.65 -20.50 15.40
N GLU A 928 19.45 -19.19 15.25
CA GLU A 928 19.52 -18.54 13.93
C GLU A 928 20.91 -18.55 13.32
N GLU A 929 21.96 -18.37 14.12
CA GLU A 929 23.34 -18.47 13.64
C GLU A 929 23.67 -19.88 13.16
N ALA A 930 23.20 -20.91 13.88
CA ALA A 930 23.36 -22.30 13.45
C ALA A 930 22.61 -22.56 12.13
N LEU A 931 21.37 -22.07 12.00
CA LEU A 931 20.60 -22.18 10.75
C LEU A 931 21.29 -21.45 9.59
N ALA A 932 21.75 -20.22 9.81
CA ALA A 932 22.47 -19.44 8.81
C ALA A 932 23.75 -20.16 8.36
N PHE A 933 24.49 -20.76 9.30
CA PHE A 933 25.66 -21.56 8.97
C PHE A 933 25.31 -22.78 8.10
N LEU A 934 24.28 -23.56 8.48
CA LEU A 934 23.85 -24.73 7.72
C LEU A 934 23.44 -24.36 6.29
N CYS A 935 22.74 -23.23 6.13
CA CYS A 935 22.33 -22.71 4.82
C CYS A 935 23.54 -22.29 3.98
N ARG A 936 24.48 -21.52 4.53
CA ARG A 936 25.71 -21.11 3.83
C ARG A 936 26.54 -22.32 3.40
N TRP A 937 26.74 -23.27 4.32
CA TRP A 937 27.48 -24.49 4.01
C TRP A 937 26.83 -25.26 2.85
N ALA A 938 25.51 -25.42 2.88
CA ALA A 938 24.77 -26.13 1.83
C ALA A 938 24.91 -25.41 0.48
N TRP A 939 24.80 -24.08 0.48
CA TRP A 939 24.96 -23.24 -0.70
C TRP A 939 26.36 -23.38 -1.31
N GLU A 940 27.42 -23.21 -0.51
CA GLU A 940 28.82 -23.28 -0.96
C GLU A 940 29.20 -24.66 -1.51
N HIS A 941 28.57 -25.73 -1.01
CA HIS A 941 28.81 -27.09 -1.44
C HIS A 941 27.82 -27.56 -2.53
N GLY A 942 27.05 -26.63 -3.14
CA GLY A 942 26.11 -26.92 -4.22
C GLY A 942 25.01 -27.92 -3.83
N ARG A 943 24.61 -27.93 -2.56
CA ARG A 943 23.59 -28.84 -2.03
C ARG A 943 22.20 -28.29 -2.31
N GLN A 944 21.48 -28.96 -3.19
CA GLN A 944 20.07 -28.71 -3.41
C GLN A 944 19.25 -29.44 -2.34
N LEU A 945 18.93 -28.74 -1.25
CA LEU A 945 18.03 -29.23 -0.21
C LEU A 945 16.77 -28.35 -0.18
N ARG A 946 15.61 -29.01 -0.21
CA ARG A 946 14.30 -28.39 -0.06
C ARG A 946 13.51 -29.14 1.02
N PRO A 947 12.38 -28.59 1.51
CA PRO A 947 11.51 -29.26 2.48
C PRO A 947 10.74 -30.46 1.89
N ASP A 948 11.37 -31.32 1.10
CA ASP A 948 10.75 -32.52 0.55
C ASP A 948 10.77 -33.67 1.59
N PRO A 949 9.66 -34.43 1.78
CA PRO A 949 9.56 -35.39 2.88
C PRO A 949 10.69 -36.43 2.94
N ARG A 950 11.23 -36.86 1.78
CA ARG A 950 12.26 -37.90 1.73
C ARG A 950 13.62 -37.38 2.17
N SER A 951 14.05 -36.24 1.63
CA SER A 951 15.31 -35.61 2.05
C SER A 951 15.22 -35.20 3.51
N MET A 952 14.09 -34.62 3.92
CA MET A 952 13.84 -34.22 5.29
C MET A 952 13.95 -35.38 6.28
N GLU A 953 13.32 -36.52 5.99
CA GLU A 953 13.42 -37.71 6.85
C GLU A 953 14.86 -38.22 6.93
N ARG A 954 15.56 -38.29 5.79
CA ARG A 954 16.96 -38.73 5.76
C ARG A 954 17.87 -37.83 6.61
N TRP A 955 17.74 -36.52 6.50
CA TRP A 955 18.50 -35.57 7.31
C TRP A 955 18.10 -35.61 8.79
N ARG A 956 16.83 -35.90 9.13
CA ARG A 956 16.39 -36.11 10.51
C ARG A 956 16.96 -37.39 11.12
N GLU A 957 17.03 -38.47 10.36
CA GLU A 957 17.69 -39.71 10.79
C GLU A 957 19.18 -39.46 11.08
N ASP A 958 19.86 -38.75 10.18
CA ASP A 958 21.25 -38.36 10.36
C ASP A 958 21.42 -37.47 11.61
N LEU A 959 20.53 -36.50 11.81
CA LEU A 959 20.52 -35.65 13.00
C LEU A 959 20.32 -36.47 14.28
N LYS A 960 19.42 -37.45 14.27
CA LYS A 960 19.16 -38.33 15.41
C LYS A 960 20.38 -39.19 15.75
N ARG A 961 21.07 -39.72 14.75
CA ARG A 961 22.33 -40.45 14.94
C ARG A 961 23.41 -39.55 15.52
N TYR A 962 23.54 -38.33 14.99
CA TYR A 962 24.47 -37.33 15.50
C TYR A 962 24.16 -36.93 16.96
N GLN A 963 22.89 -36.69 17.30
CA GLN A 963 22.44 -36.41 18.66
C GLN A 963 22.72 -37.57 19.62
N THR A 964 22.54 -38.81 19.16
CA THR A 964 22.84 -40.00 19.98
C THR A 964 24.33 -40.08 20.30
N HIS A 965 25.19 -39.80 19.32
CA HIS A 965 26.63 -39.74 19.51
C HIS A 965 27.03 -38.61 20.48
N LEU A 966 26.54 -37.39 20.26
CA LEU A 966 26.78 -36.27 21.16
C LEU A 966 26.29 -36.57 22.58
N GLY A 967 25.11 -37.17 22.72
CA GLY A 967 24.53 -37.55 24.01
C GLY A 967 25.33 -38.61 24.77
N ALA A 968 26.09 -39.45 24.07
CA ALA A 968 27.01 -40.42 24.69
C ALA A 968 28.33 -39.78 25.16
N SER A 969 28.63 -38.54 24.77
CA SER A 969 29.80 -37.81 25.25
C SER A 969 29.69 -37.56 26.77
N PRO A 970 30.77 -37.79 27.55
CA PRO A 970 30.81 -37.47 28.97
C PRO A 970 30.44 -36.01 29.27
N GLU A 971 30.88 -35.09 28.42
CA GLU A 971 30.62 -33.65 28.55
C GLU A 971 29.11 -33.35 28.42
N PHE A 972 28.47 -33.91 27.41
CA PHE A 972 27.05 -33.67 27.14
C PHE A 972 26.15 -34.34 28.20
N THR A 973 26.50 -35.55 28.66
CA THR A 973 25.77 -36.27 29.71
C THR A 973 25.79 -35.49 31.03
N LEU A 974 26.96 -34.97 31.40
CA LEU A 974 27.12 -34.18 32.61
C LEU A 974 26.33 -32.86 32.55
N LEU A 975 26.41 -32.14 31.41
CA LEU A 975 25.65 -30.91 31.23
C LEU A 975 24.14 -31.14 31.15
N THR A 976 23.68 -32.21 30.51
CA THR A 976 22.23 -32.48 30.39
C THR A 976 21.57 -32.70 31.75
N SER A 977 22.30 -33.27 32.71
CA SER A 977 21.81 -33.49 34.08
C SER A 977 22.02 -32.30 35.01
N ALA A 978 23.16 -31.61 34.92
CA ALA A 978 23.53 -30.54 35.83
C ALA A 978 23.09 -29.13 35.37
N ALA A 979 23.05 -28.89 34.06
CA ALA A 979 22.76 -27.59 33.44
C ALA A 979 22.14 -27.78 32.03
N PRO A 980 20.85 -28.16 31.93
CA PRO A 980 20.20 -28.47 30.65
C PRO A 980 20.31 -27.37 29.59
N GLU A 981 20.37 -26.11 30.01
CA GLU A 981 20.59 -24.98 29.11
C GLU A 981 21.99 -24.95 28.51
N ALA A 982 23.02 -25.23 29.31
CA ALA A 982 24.39 -25.32 28.81
C ALA A 982 24.54 -26.49 27.82
N ALA A 983 23.83 -27.59 28.04
CA ALA A 983 23.75 -28.69 27.06
C ALA A 983 23.10 -28.25 25.74
N ARG A 984 22.05 -27.40 25.78
CA ARG A 984 21.42 -26.84 24.58
C ARG A 984 22.35 -25.92 23.80
N LEU A 985 23.05 -25.01 24.49
CA LEU A 985 24.05 -24.15 23.85
C LEU A 985 25.15 -24.98 23.20
N LEU A 986 25.68 -25.97 23.92
CA LEU A 986 26.70 -26.88 23.41
C LEU A 986 26.20 -27.61 22.17
N PHE A 987 24.95 -28.09 22.17
CA PHE A 987 24.35 -28.73 21.01
C PHE A 987 24.31 -27.80 19.79
N LEU A 988 23.84 -26.56 19.93
CA LEU A 988 23.77 -25.59 18.83
C LEU A 988 25.16 -25.27 18.27
N ASN A 989 26.17 -25.15 19.14
CA ASN A 989 27.55 -24.92 18.72
C ASN A 989 28.13 -26.12 17.95
N ARG A 990 27.87 -27.35 18.43
CA ARG A 990 28.33 -28.59 17.77
C ARG A 990 27.59 -28.85 16.45
N LEU A 991 26.39 -28.30 16.28
CA LEU A 991 25.61 -28.45 15.06
C LEU A 991 26.31 -27.89 13.80
N ARG A 992 27.30 -27.01 13.97
CA ARG A 992 28.13 -26.53 12.84
C ARG A 992 29.01 -27.64 12.23
N ASP A 993 29.32 -28.69 12.98
CA ASP A 993 30.09 -29.83 12.48
C ASP A 993 29.20 -30.83 11.69
N PHE A 994 27.90 -30.85 12.02
CA PHE A 994 26.91 -31.81 11.50
C PHE A 994 26.90 -31.98 9.97
N PRO A 995 26.78 -30.92 9.14
CA PRO A 995 26.59 -31.11 7.71
C PRO A 995 27.82 -31.73 7.03
N ALA A 996 29.01 -31.33 7.45
CA ALA A 996 30.26 -31.90 6.96
C ALA A 996 30.40 -33.38 7.33
N LEU A 997 30.02 -33.76 8.55
CA LEU A 997 30.05 -35.16 9.01
C LEU A 997 29.06 -36.04 8.25
N VAL A 998 27.86 -35.53 7.98
CA VAL A 998 26.86 -36.23 7.16
C VAL A 998 27.38 -36.45 5.75
N ASP A 999 28.01 -35.45 5.14
CA ASP A 999 28.59 -35.59 3.81
C ASP A 999 29.75 -36.60 3.75
N LEU A 1000 30.62 -36.59 4.76
CA LEU A 1000 31.70 -37.57 4.91
C LEU A 1000 31.16 -38.98 5.10
N SER A 1001 30.18 -39.18 5.99
CA SER A 1001 29.53 -40.47 6.21
C SER A 1001 28.92 -41.01 4.92
N ARG A 1002 28.22 -40.16 4.15
CA ARG A 1002 27.58 -40.55 2.88
C ARG A 1002 28.60 -40.83 1.78
N SER A 1003 29.64 -40.02 1.65
CA SER A 1003 30.67 -40.19 0.61
C SER A 1003 31.59 -41.39 0.89
N ALA A 1004 31.92 -41.64 2.16
CA ALA A 1004 32.73 -42.79 2.59
C ALA A 1004 31.91 -44.08 2.79
N GLN A 1005 30.57 -43.99 2.75
CA GLN A 1005 29.64 -45.08 3.07
C GLN A 1005 29.93 -45.72 4.46
N GLN A 1006 30.23 -44.89 5.45
CA GLN A 1006 30.52 -45.30 6.83
C GLN A 1006 29.43 -44.83 7.79
N ASP A 1007 29.32 -45.46 8.97
CA ASP A 1007 28.38 -45.04 10.00
C ASP A 1007 28.73 -43.63 10.53
N LEU A 1008 27.70 -42.78 10.68
CA LEU A 1008 27.90 -41.38 11.10
C LEU A 1008 28.53 -41.27 12.49
N GLY A 1009 28.25 -42.21 13.40
CA GLY A 1009 28.86 -42.25 14.73
C GLY A 1009 30.37 -42.52 14.65
N GLN A 1010 30.80 -43.43 13.78
CA GLN A 1010 32.23 -43.72 13.55
C GLN A 1010 32.96 -42.54 12.92
N VAL A 1011 32.33 -41.85 11.95
CA VAL A 1011 32.88 -40.65 11.34
C VAL A 1011 33.01 -39.51 12.35
N ALA A 1012 31.99 -39.33 13.21
CA ALA A 1012 32.02 -38.33 14.27
C ALA A 1012 33.09 -38.62 15.33
N GLU A 1013 33.29 -39.89 15.71
CA GLU A 1013 34.35 -40.29 16.66
C GLU A 1013 35.75 -39.99 16.10
N ALA A 1014 36.04 -40.40 14.86
CA ALA A 1014 37.31 -40.07 14.19
C ALA A 1014 37.54 -38.55 14.08
N TYR A 1015 36.47 -37.80 13.80
CA TYR A 1015 36.52 -36.34 13.76
C TYR A 1015 36.85 -35.73 15.13
N GLU A 1016 36.19 -36.18 16.21
CA GLU A 1016 36.48 -35.73 17.57
C GLU A 1016 37.90 -36.09 18.02
N ASP A 1017 38.39 -37.27 17.67
CA ASP A 1017 39.75 -37.71 18.02
C ASP A 1017 40.80 -36.85 17.33
N PHE A 1018 40.60 -36.51 16.05
CA PHE A 1018 41.44 -35.55 15.34
C PHE A 1018 41.43 -34.17 16.00
N LEU A 1019 40.23 -33.62 16.27
CA LEU A 1019 40.10 -32.33 16.94
C LEU A 1019 40.75 -32.33 18.33
N ARG A 1020 40.65 -33.42 19.09
CA ARG A 1020 41.22 -33.56 20.43
C ARG A 1020 42.75 -33.64 20.39
N ALA A 1021 43.32 -34.45 19.51
CA ALA A 1021 44.77 -34.62 19.41
C ALA A 1021 45.52 -33.35 19.02
N LEU A 1022 44.90 -32.56 18.14
CA LEU A 1022 45.44 -31.27 17.71
C LEU A 1022 44.96 -30.10 18.59
N GLY A 1023 44.01 -30.32 19.52
CA GLY A 1023 43.45 -29.27 20.37
C GLY A 1023 42.70 -28.19 19.59
N LEU A 1024 42.12 -28.54 18.44
CA LEU A 1024 41.48 -27.59 17.52
C LEU A 1024 40.19 -26.99 18.10
N ARG A 1025 39.52 -27.66 19.05
CA ARG A 1025 38.34 -27.09 19.74
C ARG A 1025 38.69 -25.89 20.62
N GLN A 1026 39.79 -25.97 21.35
CA GLN A 1026 40.29 -24.82 22.12
C GLN A 1026 40.70 -23.69 21.19
N LEU A 1027 41.29 -24.02 20.04
CA LEU A 1027 41.67 -23.03 19.04
C LEU A 1027 40.45 -22.33 18.42
N ALA A 1028 39.42 -23.10 18.08
CA ALA A 1028 38.16 -22.56 17.56
C ALA A 1028 37.47 -21.67 18.59
N SER A 1029 37.51 -22.04 19.89
CA SER A 1029 37.01 -21.18 20.97
C SER A 1029 37.76 -19.85 21.01
N LEU A 1030 39.10 -19.88 21.03
CA LEU A 1030 39.92 -18.67 21.02
C LEU A 1030 39.72 -17.81 19.76
N LEU A 1031 39.57 -18.46 18.61
CA LEU A 1031 39.28 -17.78 17.35
C LEU A 1031 37.91 -17.11 17.43
N SER A 1032 36.89 -17.75 18.00
CA SER A 1032 35.55 -17.16 18.16
C SER A 1032 35.49 -16.03 19.20
N GLU A 1033 36.38 -16.04 20.20
CA GLU A 1033 36.51 -14.99 21.21
C GLU A 1033 37.26 -13.75 20.68
N PHE A 1034 38.02 -13.90 19.58
CA PHE A 1034 38.68 -12.79 18.91
C PHE A 1034 37.64 -11.76 18.46
N LYS A 1035 37.85 -10.49 18.79
CA LYS A 1035 36.99 -9.37 18.39
C LYS A 1035 37.56 -8.68 17.15
N PRO A 1036 36.98 -8.88 15.95
CA PRO A 1036 37.47 -8.24 14.74
C PRO A 1036 37.36 -6.72 14.81
N ARG A 1037 38.36 -6.03 14.29
CA ARG A 1037 38.41 -4.57 14.23
C ARG A 1037 37.65 -4.01 13.03
N ASP A 1038 37.55 -4.79 11.95
CA ASP A 1038 36.87 -4.41 10.72
C ASP A 1038 36.23 -5.61 9.99
N VAL A 1039 35.58 -5.32 8.86
CA VAL A 1039 34.90 -6.30 8.01
C VAL A 1039 35.87 -7.34 7.42
N TRP A 1040 37.12 -6.93 7.12
CA TRP A 1040 38.11 -7.83 6.55
C TRP A 1040 38.60 -8.83 7.58
N GLU A 1041 38.88 -8.38 8.81
CA GLU A 1041 39.22 -9.28 9.91
C GLU A 1041 38.07 -10.24 10.23
N ARG A 1042 36.81 -9.79 10.16
CA ARG A 1042 35.66 -10.68 10.41
C ARG A 1042 35.50 -11.74 9.32
N ARG A 1043 35.66 -11.35 8.04
CA ARG A 1043 35.68 -12.29 6.91
C ARG A 1043 36.82 -13.29 7.05
N LEU A 1044 38.01 -12.81 7.42
CA LEU A 1044 39.16 -13.68 7.67
C LEU A 1044 38.90 -14.64 8.83
N GLN A 1045 38.36 -14.16 9.96
CA GLN A 1045 38.00 -15.01 11.11
C GLN A 1045 37.04 -16.13 10.69
N SER A 1046 35.97 -15.80 9.95
CA SER A 1046 35.01 -16.79 9.45
C SER A 1046 35.68 -17.78 8.49
N SER A 1047 36.49 -17.29 7.55
CA SER A 1047 37.26 -18.13 6.62
C SER A 1047 38.19 -19.09 7.36
N LEU A 1048 38.86 -18.63 8.41
CA LEU A 1048 39.75 -19.44 9.23
C LEU A 1048 39.00 -20.52 10.03
N GLU A 1049 37.82 -20.21 10.55
CA GLU A 1049 36.95 -21.22 11.17
C GLU A 1049 36.53 -22.31 10.19
N ASP A 1050 36.18 -21.92 8.96
CA ASP A 1050 35.78 -22.86 7.91
C ASP A 1050 36.95 -23.69 7.39
N GLU A 1051 38.14 -23.09 7.28
CA GLU A 1051 39.40 -23.79 6.97
C GLU A 1051 39.73 -24.85 8.03
N LEU A 1052 39.59 -24.53 9.33
CA LEU A 1052 39.76 -25.50 10.41
C LEU A 1052 38.82 -26.71 10.26
N ARG A 1053 37.53 -26.45 10.01
CA ARG A 1053 36.53 -27.52 9.83
C ARG A 1053 36.83 -28.34 8.58
N SER A 1054 37.19 -27.67 7.49
CA SER A 1054 37.58 -28.29 6.22
C SER A 1054 38.82 -29.18 6.39
N ALA A 1055 39.84 -28.72 7.11
CA ALA A 1055 41.03 -29.50 7.40
C ALA A 1055 40.70 -30.78 8.17
N ALA A 1056 39.87 -30.68 9.21
CA ALA A 1056 39.40 -31.85 9.97
C ALA A 1056 38.58 -32.81 9.10
N ALA A 1057 37.67 -32.30 8.27
CA ALA A 1057 36.88 -33.13 7.37
C ALA A 1057 37.74 -33.86 6.32
N ARG A 1058 38.72 -33.16 5.74
CA ARG A 1058 39.69 -33.75 4.80
C ARG A 1058 40.53 -34.84 5.45
N PHE A 1059 41.00 -34.62 6.69
CA PHE A 1059 41.75 -35.63 7.43
C PHE A 1059 40.92 -36.89 7.65
N VAL A 1060 39.71 -36.77 8.19
CA VAL A 1060 38.84 -37.93 8.44
C VAL A 1060 38.59 -38.71 7.16
N ARG A 1061 38.41 -38.03 6.02
CA ARG A 1061 38.31 -38.71 4.72
C ARG A 1061 39.55 -39.53 4.36
N VAL A 1062 40.75 -39.02 4.67
CA VAL A 1062 42.02 -39.74 4.44
C VAL A 1062 42.13 -40.94 5.36
N GLU A 1063 41.85 -40.76 6.65
CA GLU A 1063 41.90 -41.84 7.65
C GLU A 1063 40.90 -42.96 7.31
N LEU A 1064 39.67 -42.60 6.95
CA LEU A 1064 38.62 -43.55 6.57
C LEU A 1064 38.98 -44.40 5.34
N ASN A 1065 39.82 -43.87 4.44
CA ASN A 1065 40.31 -44.59 3.27
C ASN A 1065 41.63 -45.34 3.52
N SER A 1066 42.19 -45.25 4.73
CA SER A 1066 43.42 -45.92 5.12
C SER A 1066 43.16 -47.24 5.84
N LYS A 1067 44.23 -48.01 6.09
CA LYS A 1067 44.17 -49.23 6.91
C LYS A 1067 44.12 -48.94 8.42
N TYR A 1068 44.40 -47.71 8.83
CA TYR A 1068 44.40 -47.32 10.23
C TYR A 1068 43.04 -46.69 10.58
N ARG A 1069 42.48 -47.10 11.72
CA ARG A 1069 41.18 -46.63 12.25
C ARG A 1069 41.35 -45.83 13.56
N ASP A 1070 42.59 -45.54 13.89
CA ASP A 1070 43.00 -44.79 15.08
C ASP A 1070 44.06 -43.78 14.64
N LEU A 1071 43.91 -42.54 15.10
CA LEU A 1071 44.77 -41.44 14.74
C LEU A 1071 46.22 -41.69 15.18
N SER A 1072 46.43 -42.27 16.36
CA SER A 1072 47.78 -42.54 16.87
C SER A 1072 48.49 -43.57 16.01
N ALA A 1073 47.78 -44.64 15.64
CA ALA A 1073 48.26 -45.66 14.72
C ALA A 1073 48.50 -45.11 13.31
N PHE A 1074 47.66 -44.18 12.83
CA PHE A 1074 47.84 -43.51 11.55
C PHE A 1074 49.12 -42.66 11.54
N ILE A 1075 49.31 -41.83 12.56
CA ILE A 1075 50.47 -40.92 12.67
C ILE A 1075 51.78 -41.72 12.79
N GLN A 1076 51.83 -42.72 13.67
CA GLN A 1076 52.99 -43.59 13.83
C GLN A 1076 53.25 -44.43 12.56
N GLY A 1077 52.19 -44.96 11.97
CA GLY A 1077 52.24 -45.81 10.78
C GLY A 1077 52.81 -45.12 9.54
N TYR A 1078 52.75 -43.79 9.48
CA TYR A 1078 53.29 -42.97 8.40
C TYR A 1078 54.40 -42.00 8.84
N GLY A 1079 54.86 -42.07 10.10
CA GLY A 1079 55.99 -41.27 10.62
C GLY A 1079 55.74 -39.76 10.69
N LEU A 1080 54.54 -39.35 11.09
CA LEU A 1080 54.11 -37.94 11.09
C LEU A 1080 54.28 -37.24 12.46
N ASP A 1081 54.88 -37.89 13.45
CA ASP A 1081 55.00 -37.41 14.84
C ASP A 1081 55.65 -36.02 14.95
N THR A 1082 56.73 -35.77 14.20
CA THR A 1082 57.44 -34.49 14.23
C THR A 1082 56.57 -33.32 13.73
N ARG A 1083 55.69 -33.58 12.76
CA ARG A 1083 54.76 -32.57 12.23
C ARG A 1083 53.63 -32.30 13.21
N LEU A 1084 53.10 -33.35 13.86
CA LEU A 1084 52.10 -33.20 14.91
C LEU A 1084 52.66 -32.36 16.08
N ALA A 1085 53.86 -32.67 16.55
CA ALA A 1085 54.52 -31.93 17.63
C ALA A 1085 54.72 -30.45 17.29
N LYS A 1086 55.04 -30.12 16.02
CA LYS A 1086 55.15 -28.74 15.55
C LYS A 1086 53.82 -27.98 15.66
N ILE A 1087 52.70 -28.59 15.24
CA ILE A 1087 51.38 -27.96 15.35
C ILE A 1087 51.00 -27.76 16.82
N GLN A 1088 51.24 -28.76 17.66
CA GLN A 1088 50.96 -28.66 19.10
C GLN A 1088 51.79 -27.57 19.79
N ALA A 1089 53.05 -27.38 19.39
CA ALA A 1089 53.90 -26.31 19.90
C ALA A 1089 53.37 -24.93 19.50
N LEU A 1090 53.07 -24.71 18.21
CA LEU A 1090 52.50 -23.45 17.71
C LEU A 1090 51.14 -23.13 18.34
N ARG A 1091 50.31 -24.16 18.54
CA ARG A 1091 49.04 -24.02 19.26
C ARG A 1091 49.26 -23.56 20.71
N ASN A 1092 50.16 -24.20 21.45
CA ASN A 1092 50.41 -23.85 22.84
C ASN A 1092 50.95 -22.41 22.96
N GLU A 1093 51.84 -21.99 22.06
CA GLU A 1093 52.32 -20.61 21.97
C GLU A 1093 51.15 -19.63 21.72
N LEU A 1094 50.24 -19.99 20.83
CA LEU A 1094 49.05 -19.18 20.52
C LEU A 1094 48.09 -19.08 21.70
N ILE A 1095 47.88 -20.16 22.45
CA ILE A 1095 47.05 -20.19 23.66
C ILE A 1095 47.68 -19.32 24.77
N GLU A 1096 49.00 -19.39 24.95
CA GLU A 1096 49.72 -18.65 25.99
C GLU A 1096 49.79 -17.14 25.72
N THR A 1097 49.86 -16.73 24.45
CA THR A 1097 50.09 -15.33 24.07
C THR A 1097 48.83 -14.50 23.85
N ALA A 1098 47.66 -15.11 23.68
CA ALA A 1098 46.38 -14.46 23.36
C ALA A 1098 46.51 -13.40 22.23
N PRO A 1099 46.56 -13.83 20.95
CA PRO A 1099 46.93 -12.96 19.83
C PRO A 1099 46.02 -11.75 19.67
N VAL A 1100 46.61 -10.58 19.46
CA VAL A 1100 45.90 -9.34 19.12
C VAL A 1100 45.59 -9.21 17.62
N THR A 1101 46.00 -10.19 16.79
CA THR A 1101 45.71 -10.24 15.34
C THR A 1101 45.37 -11.67 14.91
N LEU A 1102 44.74 -11.82 13.74
CA LEU A 1102 44.40 -13.13 13.17
C LEU A 1102 45.58 -13.85 12.47
N VAL A 1103 46.73 -13.18 12.31
CA VAL A 1103 47.89 -13.73 11.58
C VAL A 1103 48.43 -15.04 12.22
N PRO A 1104 48.58 -15.15 13.55
CA PRO A 1104 49.02 -16.40 14.17
C PRO A 1104 48.04 -17.56 13.96
N PHE A 1105 46.73 -17.27 13.93
CA PHE A 1105 45.71 -18.28 13.61
C PHE A 1105 45.87 -18.77 12.16
N ALA A 1106 46.02 -17.86 11.20
CA ALA A 1106 46.24 -18.21 9.80
C ALA A 1106 47.50 -19.06 9.59
N ALA A 1107 48.60 -18.72 10.27
CA ALA A 1107 49.84 -19.49 10.20
C ALA A 1107 49.67 -20.92 10.74
N LEU A 1108 49.01 -21.07 11.89
CA LEU A 1108 48.73 -22.38 12.47
C LEU A 1108 47.79 -23.22 11.58
N ILE A 1109 46.74 -22.61 11.06
CA ILE A 1109 45.77 -23.28 10.18
C ILE A 1109 46.44 -23.74 8.88
N SER A 1110 47.34 -22.94 8.32
CA SER A 1110 48.19 -23.34 7.18
C SER A 1110 49.05 -24.56 7.50
N GLU A 1111 49.65 -24.63 8.70
CA GLU A 1111 50.40 -25.81 9.15
C GLU A 1111 49.50 -27.04 9.35
N VAL A 1112 48.27 -26.86 9.86
CA VAL A 1112 47.27 -27.93 9.94
C VAL A 1112 46.93 -28.45 8.53
N HIS A 1113 46.69 -27.56 7.56
CA HIS A 1113 46.47 -27.96 6.18
C HIS A 1113 47.66 -28.73 5.59
N SER A 1114 48.89 -28.25 5.82
CA SER A 1114 50.12 -28.94 5.39
C SER A 1114 50.27 -30.34 6.00
N PHE A 1115 49.86 -30.50 7.26
CA PHE A 1115 49.83 -31.81 7.92
C PHE A 1115 48.79 -32.73 7.29
N VAL A 1116 47.58 -32.24 7.02
CA VAL A 1116 46.52 -33.00 6.35
C VAL A 1116 46.94 -33.40 4.92
N ASP A 1117 47.60 -32.52 4.19
CA ASP A 1117 48.10 -32.82 2.83
C ASP A 1117 49.19 -33.90 2.88
N ALA A 1118 50.05 -33.90 3.91
CA ALA A 1118 51.02 -34.97 4.13
C ALA A 1118 50.36 -36.30 4.49
N CYS A 1119 49.27 -36.27 5.30
CA CYS A 1119 48.45 -37.45 5.58
C CYS A 1119 47.86 -38.01 4.28
N ALA A 1120 47.31 -37.15 3.42
CA ALA A 1120 46.73 -37.55 2.14
C ALA A 1120 47.76 -38.19 1.19
N ALA A 1121 48.96 -37.59 1.09
CA ALA A 1121 50.05 -38.14 0.29
C ALA A 1121 50.53 -39.51 0.81
N ALA A 1122 50.58 -39.68 2.14
CA ALA A 1122 50.99 -40.94 2.76
C ALA A 1122 49.91 -42.03 2.63
N GLY A 1123 48.63 -41.67 2.75
CA GLY A 1123 47.49 -42.58 2.61
C GLY A 1123 47.18 -43.00 1.16
N GLY A 1124 47.50 -42.15 0.17
CA GLY A 1124 47.32 -42.44 -1.26
C GLY A 1124 48.44 -43.30 -1.88
N ALA A 1125 49.58 -43.43 -1.21
CA ALA A 1125 50.60 -44.38 -1.58
C ALA A 1125 50.14 -45.78 -1.12
N ALA A 1126 49.61 -46.59 -2.05
CA ALA A 1126 49.40 -48.01 -1.79
C ALA A 1126 50.69 -48.62 -1.19
N PRO A 1127 50.61 -49.43 -0.13
CA PRO A 1127 51.79 -50.13 0.34
C PRO A 1127 52.28 -51.01 -0.81
N ARG A 1128 53.58 -50.89 -1.13
CA ARG A 1128 54.27 -51.84 -2.01
C ARG A 1128 54.10 -53.27 -1.53
#